data_AF-A9ERH3-F1
#
_entry.id   AF-A9ERH3-F1
#
_cell.length_a   1.000
_cell.length_b   1.000
_cell.length_c   1.000
_cell.angle_alpha   90.00
_cell.angle_beta   90.00
_cell.angle_gamma   90.00
#
_symmetry.space_group_name_H-M   'P 1'
#
loop_
_entity.id
_entity.type
_entity.pdbx_description
1 polymer ?
#
loop_
_entity_poly.entity_id
_entity_poly.type
_entity_poly.pdbx_seq_one_letter_code
_entity_poly.pdbx_strand_id
1 'polypeptide(L)'
;MSHPSSLGRYRISGILGSGGMGIVYRGEDAETGEAVAVKTVPVTGRSRLASIRREIHALRRVQHPGIVPVLDEGVSDGTPWYAMPLLGGSTLADRLRELRPGRADDGAGAGGAAVDDATARMTSRPGEPARVVVSPSWGALAPRLGPLLTLIRRVCAPLAFLHGEGLVHRDLKPSNILLQEDERPVLIDFGIAAHSGGVGGRDELDVEPSYGTEPYCAPEQMRGHLVDARADLYALGCILYECATGRPPFMGTDIRAQHVYATPLPPSLLVPGLPAEIERLILRLLEKRPRDRVGHAIDVAAALVAAGAEAEPESGPRPRAYLYRPALEGRSKEASKLAQAVKDVAQHRLGGFVFIRGESGVGKTRLVKEVSQSAAYLYEELNLLVLPGRCASGGGAASPLDPLRPVLTEVAYRARQGGSAEADRLLGSRGGVLAAYESSLLGLPGQERQRPPPTLPPEEARARVLASLRDTIWALSERSPLVLALDDLQWADELSLSLLDALVKSGVEHHGVLVMATYRSEDERSELLEIARASSVTTITLGRLDRPAVAAMVEDMLAQDPPWPVVDALVQHSEGNPFFVGEYLRTAIAEGMLYRDEAGSWRFDEPDRAASALSSLPLPRTLIALVERRLDRLDPQEKALVALASVFGQELDGDLLIAGVEGAGAASTEALETLRRLQILEEAPGGHLRFGHDKIREVAYAQIPRDERAKLHRRAGEAIEARYGGASERIPSLACHFAEAGAHGKASKYFAQAAARARDLYANQEAIRLLMKAINERVQAPAADADLPDLAALHEQLGDIRGRVADQPRARDAYDAALAAAPGEPLQLARLYRKIGKTWEKQERHTKALELSDLAQSVLGDPPADHADPRWDEWFEIQIERISAHYWLAHVDRMREIVERIRPLVQEHGTAVQRGRLLHTSTQVNIWIERYTPSKETVGLARDCCTAFEHADESREAHWILTARCSLAILLLLHGDLEEADERMTAVLHDAERMGDLEMHARSLIYLSVIQRRRSNDLLVAQLAEKSLARSTEVGMSQYIGAALANQAWIALRRGDHVAAERAAREALSRWGALPRVYPFHWLARMPLAFVELARERVDDAVEQARAMLDPKQQRLPDEIAAALAAADAGRARGDAAGARRALEDVSDVARRLGYL
;
A
#
# COMPACT_ATOMS: atom_id res chain seq x y z
N MET A 1 2.78 43.21 1.62
CA MET A 1 2.92 41.77 1.29
C MET A 1 3.54 41.66 -0.09
N SER A 2 4.60 40.87 -0.26
CA SER A 2 5.21 40.58 -1.56
C SER A 2 4.32 39.63 -2.36
N HIS A 3 4.10 39.91 -3.65
CA HIS A 3 3.41 39.02 -4.59
C HIS A 3 4.43 38.46 -5.60
N PRO A 4 4.21 37.28 -6.19
CA PRO A 4 5.06 36.75 -7.27
C PRO A 4 5.05 37.71 -8.46
N SER A 5 6.12 37.77 -9.25
CA SER A 5 6.18 38.61 -10.46
C SER A 5 5.35 38.06 -11.61
N SER A 6 5.16 36.73 -11.67
CA SER A 6 4.31 36.06 -12.65
C SER A 6 3.77 34.73 -12.11
N LEU A 7 2.62 34.30 -12.63
CA LEU A 7 2.04 32.97 -12.41
C LEU A 7 1.61 32.42 -13.78
N GLY A 8 2.28 31.36 -14.25
CA GLY A 8 2.12 30.91 -15.63
C GLY A 8 2.50 32.01 -16.64
N ARG A 9 1.61 32.27 -17.61
CA ARG A 9 1.76 33.37 -18.57
C ARG A 9 1.30 34.73 -18.06
N TYR A 10 0.72 34.80 -16.86
CA TYR A 10 0.14 36.04 -16.33
C TYR A 10 1.16 36.85 -15.53
N ARG A 11 1.33 38.13 -15.89
CA ARG A 11 2.14 39.09 -15.13
C ARG A 11 1.32 39.65 -13.97
N ILE A 12 1.80 39.50 -12.75
CA ILE A 12 1.06 39.89 -11.55
C ILE A 12 1.43 41.32 -11.14
N SER A 13 0.42 42.17 -10.92
CA SER A 13 0.57 43.59 -10.59
C SER A 13 0.18 43.94 -9.15
N GLY A 14 -0.49 43.02 -8.42
CA GLY A 14 -0.85 43.23 -7.03
C GLY A 14 -1.81 42.17 -6.47
N ILE A 15 -2.15 42.28 -5.19
CA ILE A 15 -3.13 41.40 -4.52
C ILE A 15 -4.49 42.09 -4.53
N LEU A 16 -5.53 41.37 -4.99
CA LEU A 16 -6.93 41.82 -4.95
C LEU A 16 -7.61 41.41 -3.64
N GLY A 17 -7.25 40.25 -3.09
CA GLY A 17 -7.77 39.76 -1.81
C GLY A 17 -7.02 38.52 -1.32
N SER A 18 -7.05 38.27 -0.02
CA SER A 18 -6.46 37.09 0.62
C SER A 18 -7.40 36.52 1.69
N GLY A 19 -7.57 35.19 1.74
CA GLY A 19 -8.36 34.51 2.77
C GLY A 19 -7.98 33.04 2.93
N GLY A 20 -8.74 32.28 3.73
CA GLY A 20 -8.49 30.86 4.00
C GLY A 20 -8.53 29.94 2.76
N MET A 21 -9.11 30.42 1.65
CA MET A 21 -9.18 29.71 0.36
C MET A 21 -8.12 30.16 -0.67
N GLY A 22 -7.11 30.91 -0.21
CA GLY A 22 -5.99 31.34 -1.03
C GLY A 22 -5.94 32.83 -1.32
N ILE A 23 -5.12 33.20 -2.30
CA ILE A 23 -4.83 34.61 -2.63
C ILE A 23 -5.27 34.87 -4.06
N VAL A 24 -6.04 35.93 -4.26
CA VAL A 24 -6.45 36.42 -5.58
C VAL A 24 -5.55 37.61 -5.94
N TYR A 25 -4.91 37.51 -7.10
CA TYR A 25 -4.00 38.50 -7.63
C TYR A 25 -4.62 39.22 -8.82
N ARG A 26 -4.30 40.51 -8.97
CA ARG A 26 -4.52 41.25 -10.22
C ARG A 26 -3.38 40.91 -11.16
N GLY A 27 -3.71 40.48 -12.37
CA GLY A 27 -2.72 40.20 -13.40
C GLY A 27 -3.11 40.75 -14.77
N GLU A 28 -2.17 40.64 -15.69
CA GLU A 28 -2.33 40.94 -17.10
C GLU A 28 -1.86 39.71 -17.89
N ASP A 29 -2.65 39.27 -18.86
CA ASP A 29 -2.24 38.24 -19.80
C ASP A 29 -1.07 38.76 -20.65
N ALA A 30 0.08 38.10 -20.58
CA ALA A 30 1.27 38.56 -21.29
C ALA A 30 1.16 38.49 -22.81
N GLU A 31 0.21 37.71 -23.35
CA GLU A 31 -0.02 37.55 -24.79
C GLU A 31 -1.07 38.53 -25.31
N THR A 32 -2.18 38.71 -24.59
CA THR A 32 -3.32 39.54 -25.06
C THR A 32 -3.35 40.94 -24.46
N GLY A 33 -2.67 41.18 -23.34
CA GLY A 33 -2.74 42.44 -22.59
C GLY A 33 -4.04 42.63 -21.79
N GLU A 34 -4.90 41.61 -21.73
CA GLU A 34 -6.17 41.70 -21.01
C GLU A 34 -5.97 41.58 -19.49
N ALA A 35 -6.75 42.35 -18.73
CA ALA A 35 -6.73 42.31 -17.27
C ALA A 35 -7.44 41.06 -16.74
N VAL A 36 -6.76 40.31 -15.88
CA VAL A 36 -7.24 39.06 -15.31
C VAL A 36 -7.15 39.06 -13.77
N ALA A 37 -7.95 38.20 -13.15
CA ALA A 37 -7.77 37.80 -11.76
C ALA A 37 -7.18 36.38 -11.72
N VAL A 38 -6.05 36.20 -11.03
CA VAL A 38 -5.39 34.90 -10.89
C VAL A 38 -5.48 34.46 -9.44
N LYS A 39 -6.11 33.32 -9.15
CA LYS A 39 -6.26 32.80 -7.78
C LYS A 39 -5.33 31.62 -7.55
N THR A 40 -4.59 31.64 -6.44
CA THR A 40 -3.83 30.49 -5.95
C THR A 40 -4.65 29.71 -4.93
N VAL A 41 -4.47 28.40 -4.91
CA VAL A 41 -5.20 27.50 -4.01
C VAL A 41 -4.22 26.85 -3.02
N PRO A 42 -4.42 26.99 -1.70
CA PRO A 42 -3.54 26.37 -0.71
C PRO A 42 -3.69 24.84 -0.72
N VAL A 43 -2.56 24.11 -0.73
CA VAL A 43 -2.54 22.64 -0.73
C VAL A 43 -1.74 22.12 0.45
N THR A 44 -2.36 21.31 1.31
CA THR A 44 -1.67 20.55 2.36
C THR A 44 -1.63 19.07 1.98
N GLY A 45 -0.54 18.62 1.35
CA GLY A 45 -0.32 17.22 0.95
C GLY A 45 -0.49 16.95 -0.55
N ARG A 46 0.32 16.06 -1.13
CA ARG A 46 0.35 15.78 -2.58
C ARG A 46 -0.92 15.13 -3.12
N SER A 47 -1.63 14.33 -2.32
CA SER A 47 -2.90 13.69 -2.71
C SER A 47 -4.00 14.72 -3.02
N ARG A 48 -4.00 15.87 -2.32
CA ARG A 48 -5.00 16.94 -2.51
C ARG A 48 -4.84 17.71 -3.83
N LEU A 49 -3.63 17.73 -4.39
CA LEU A 49 -3.34 18.48 -5.62
C LEU A 49 -4.08 17.92 -6.84
N ALA A 50 -4.20 16.59 -6.93
CA ALA A 50 -4.92 15.94 -8.02
C ALA A 50 -6.42 16.26 -8.00
N SER A 51 -7.03 16.24 -6.82
CA SER A 51 -8.47 16.51 -6.70
C SER A 51 -8.81 17.97 -6.97
N ILE A 52 -8.05 18.91 -6.40
CA ILE A 52 -8.19 20.34 -6.67
C ILE A 52 -8.06 20.64 -8.17
N ARG A 53 -7.16 19.95 -8.88
CA ARG A 53 -7.06 20.09 -10.35
C ARG A 53 -8.28 19.56 -11.09
N ARG A 54 -8.87 18.43 -10.67
CA ARG A 54 -10.15 17.94 -11.25
C ARG A 54 -11.25 18.97 -11.10
N GLU A 55 -11.33 19.61 -9.93
CA GLU A 55 -12.36 20.60 -9.62
C GLU A 55 -12.20 21.89 -10.45
N ILE A 56 -10.97 22.42 -10.58
CA ILE A 56 -10.68 23.59 -11.42
C ILE A 56 -10.96 23.29 -12.89
N HIS A 57 -10.54 22.13 -13.40
CA HIS A 57 -10.75 21.74 -14.79
C HIS A 57 -12.24 21.53 -15.12
N ALA A 58 -13.03 21.04 -14.16
CA ALA A 58 -14.48 20.93 -14.31
C ALA A 58 -15.15 22.30 -14.48
N LEU A 59 -14.73 23.29 -13.69
CA LEU A 59 -15.25 24.67 -13.76
C LEU A 59 -14.97 25.32 -15.13
N ARG A 60 -13.91 24.93 -15.82
CA ARG A 60 -13.59 25.41 -17.18
C ARG A 60 -14.65 25.05 -18.23
N ARG A 61 -15.46 24.02 -17.99
CA ARG A 61 -16.52 23.57 -18.91
C ARG A 61 -17.84 24.32 -18.71
N VAL A 62 -17.97 25.10 -17.65
CA VAL A 62 -19.20 25.79 -17.28
C VAL A 62 -19.28 27.11 -18.05
N GLN A 63 -20.27 27.23 -18.94
CA GLN A 63 -20.54 28.46 -19.68
C GLN A 63 -21.95 28.97 -19.36
N HIS A 64 -22.03 29.99 -18.51
CA HIS A 64 -23.29 30.63 -18.14
C HIS A 64 -23.05 32.11 -17.83
N PRO A 65 -23.92 33.06 -18.27
CA PRO A 65 -23.73 34.49 -18.04
C PRO A 65 -23.64 34.90 -16.56
N GLY A 66 -24.30 34.14 -15.67
CA GLY A 66 -24.27 34.35 -14.21
C GLY A 66 -23.19 33.55 -13.47
N ILE A 67 -22.20 32.97 -14.15
CA ILE A 67 -21.09 32.21 -13.54
C ILE A 67 -19.77 32.73 -14.15
N VAL A 68 -18.78 33.04 -13.30
CA VAL A 68 -17.47 33.48 -13.80
C VAL A 68 -16.76 32.35 -14.57
N PRO A 69 -16.31 32.57 -15.82
CA PRO A 69 -15.61 31.55 -16.58
C PRO A 69 -14.16 31.40 -16.12
N VAL A 70 -13.65 30.17 -16.13
CA VAL A 70 -12.21 29.89 -15.94
C VAL A 70 -11.52 29.95 -17.30
N LEU A 71 -10.53 30.82 -17.43
CA LEU A 71 -9.79 31.04 -18.67
C LEU A 71 -8.64 30.04 -18.84
N ASP A 72 -7.88 29.82 -17.75
CA ASP A 72 -6.64 29.06 -17.75
C ASP A 72 -6.33 28.50 -16.35
N GLU A 73 -5.47 27.48 -16.26
CA GLU A 73 -5.06 26.83 -15.00
C GLU A 73 -3.62 26.32 -15.04
N GLY A 74 -3.00 26.14 -13.87
CA GLY A 74 -1.65 25.57 -13.79
C GLY A 74 -1.17 25.30 -12.38
N VAL A 75 0.11 24.94 -12.26
CA VAL A 75 0.80 24.74 -10.98
C VAL A 75 2.11 25.53 -10.99
N SER A 76 2.36 26.30 -9.95
CA SER A 76 3.61 27.05 -9.75
C SER A 76 4.15 26.74 -8.36
N ASP A 77 5.39 26.25 -8.28
CA ASP A 77 6.05 25.83 -7.03
C ASP A 77 5.19 24.90 -6.13
N GLY A 78 4.47 23.96 -6.76
CA GLY A 78 3.59 23.02 -6.07
C GLY A 78 2.24 23.60 -5.62
N THR A 79 1.95 24.86 -5.95
CA THR A 79 0.67 25.54 -5.66
C THR A 79 -0.17 25.64 -6.94
N PRO A 80 -1.37 25.03 -6.99
CA PRO A 80 -2.31 25.19 -8.08
C PRO A 80 -2.81 26.63 -8.19
N TRP A 81 -3.04 27.09 -9.41
CA TRP A 81 -3.64 28.38 -9.70
C TRP A 81 -4.62 28.29 -10.87
N TYR A 82 -5.59 29.20 -10.90
CA TYR A 82 -6.48 29.39 -12.05
C TYR A 82 -6.72 30.88 -12.33
N ALA A 83 -6.93 31.21 -13.60
CA ALA A 83 -7.16 32.57 -14.09
C ALA A 83 -8.61 32.75 -14.54
N MET A 84 -9.18 33.91 -14.25
CA MET A 84 -10.54 34.31 -14.60
C MET A 84 -10.57 35.78 -15.05
N PRO A 85 -11.60 36.22 -15.79
CA PRO A 85 -11.73 37.63 -16.15
C PRO A 85 -11.78 38.51 -14.90
N LEU A 86 -11.13 39.68 -14.96
CA LEU A 86 -11.26 40.67 -13.90
C LEU A 86 -12.63 41.36 -14.01
N LEU A 87 -13.58 40.99 -13.16
CA LEU A 87 -14.92 41.58 -13.14
C LEU A 87 -14.95 42.86 -12.29
N GLY A 88 -15.64 43.90 -12.79
CA GLY A 88 -15.98 45.11 -12.02
C GLY A 88 -17.41 45.05 -11.47
N GLY A 89 -17.67 45.76 -10.37
CA GLY A 89 -18.99 45.78 -9.71
C GLY A 89 -18.91 45.81 -8.18
N SER A 90 -20.06 45.80 -7.51
CA SER A 90 -20.18 45.65 -6.05
C SER A 90 -20.69 44.25 -5.71
N THR A 91 -20.35 43.72 -4.54
CA THR A 91 -20.87 42.41 -4.10
C THR A 91 -22.26 42.55 -3.47
N LEU A 92 -23.03 41.46 -3.39
CA LEU A 92 -24.27 41.46 -2.60
C LEU A 92 -24.01 41.85 -1.13
N ALA A 93 -22.85 41.52 -0.58
CA ALA A 93 -22.45 41.96 0.75
C ALA A 93 -22.32 43.50 0.86
N ASP A 94 -21.84 44.17 -0.18
CA ASP A 94 -21.76 45.64 -0.24
C ASP A 94 -23.17 46.24 -0.31
N ARG A 95 -24.04 45.67 -1.17
CA ARG A 95 -25.43 46.10 -1.31
C ARG A 95 -26.24 45.93 -0.01
N LEU A 96 -26.05 44.82 0.70
CA LEU A 96 -26.68 44.59 2.01
C LEU A 96 -26.20 45.60 3.06
N ARG A 97 -24.93 46.02 3.00
CA ARG A 97 -24.39 47.10 3.86
C ARG A 97 -25.02 48.46 3.55
N GLU A 98 -25.17 48.82 2.28
CA GLU A 98 -25.81 50.07 1.84
C GLU A 98 -27.29 50.17 2.25
N LEU A 99 -27.99 49.03 2.27
CA LEU A 99 -29.41 48.96 2.61
C LEU A 99 -29.69 48.99 4.12
N ARG A 100 -28.67 48.78 4.98
CA ARG A 100 -28.82 48.91 6.43
C ARG A 100 -29.16 50.37 6.76
N PRO A 101 -30.26 50.65 7.49
CA PRO A 101 -30.60 52.02 7.86
C PRO A 101 -29.45 52.62 8.69
N GLY A 102 -28.85 53.69 8.17
CA GLY A 102 -27.68 54.32 8.76
C GLY A 102 -27.96 54.88 10.15
N ARG A 103 -26.98 54.69 11.05
CA ARG A 103 -26.58 55.76 11.97
C ARG A 103 -26.30 56.98 11.08
N ALA A 104 -27.24 57.93 11.06
CA ALA A 104 -27.02 59.20 10.39
C ALA A 104 -25.98 60.02 11.18
N ASP A 105 -25.04 60.58 10.41
CA ASP A 105 -24.28 61.82 10.64
C ASP A 105 -23.45 61.95 11.93
N ASP A 106 -22.12 61.94 11.76
CA ASP A 106 -21.20 62.83 12.49
C ASP A 106 -19.87 62.94 11.70
N GLY A 107 -19.78 63.99 10.87
CA GLY A 107 -18.58 64.83 10.70
C GLY A 107 -17.25 64.25 10.19
N ALA A 108 -16.95 64.53 8.92
CA ALA A 108 -15.64 64.87 8.31
C ALA A 108 -14.32 64.42 9.00
N GLY A 109 -13.55 63.59 8.29
CA GLY A 109 -12.11 63.42 8.52
C GLY A 109 -11.49 62.37 7.61
N ALA A 110 -10.67 62.79 6.65
CA ALA A 110 -9.90 61.92 5.76
C ALA A 110 -8.80 61.16 6.51
N GLY A 111 -8.55 59.90 6.11
CA GLY A 111 -7.35 59.15 6.49
C GLY A 111 -7.59 57.63 6.47
N GLY A 112 -6.96 56.92 5.53
CA GLY A 112 -7.02 55.46 5.46
C GLY A 112 -6.20 54.77 6.55
N ALA A 113 -6.69 53.61 7.02
CA ALA A 113 -5.90 52.46 7.47
C ALA A 113 -6.84 51.33 7.93
N ALA A 114 -6.45 50.09 7.60
CA ALA A 114 -6.67 48.81 8.28
C ALA A 114 -8.03 48.55 8.98
N VAL A 115 -8.73 47.53 8.48
CA VAL A 115 -9.85 46.88 9.17
C VAL A 115 -9.27 46.00 10.28
N ASP A 116 -9.27 46.52 11.50
CA ASP A 116 -9.10 45.73 12.72
C ASP A 116 -10.45 45.15 13.15
N ASP A 117 -10.48 43.83 13.21
CA ASP A 117 -11.52 43.00 13.80
C ASP A 117 -11.49 43.13 15.33
N ALA A 118 -12.22 44.11 15.87
CA ALA A 118 -12.38 44.26 17.32
C ALA A 118 -13.70 44.93 17.74
N THR A 119 -14.68 44.09 18.06
CA THR A 119 -15.60 44.24 19.20
C THR A 119 -16.62 45.39 19.20
N ALA A 120 -17.87 45.04 18.85
CA ALA A 120 -19.00 45.53 19.62
C ALA A 120 -18.96 44.90 21.03
N ARG A 121 -18.30 45.59 21.98
CA ARG A 121 -18.40 45.25 23.41
C ARG A 121 -19.82 45.54 23.89
N MET A 122 -20.66 44.50 23.88
CA MET A 122 -21.88 44.47 24.67
C MET A 122 -21.46 44.26 26.13
N THR A 123 -21.35 45.35 26.87
CA THR A 123 -21.26 45.30 28.33
C THR A 123 -22.65 45.01 28.88
N SER A 124 -22.99 43.75 29.04
CA SER A 124 -24.10 43.35 29.91
C SER A 124 -23.55 42.53 31.08
N ARG A 125 -23.84 43.00 32.29
CA ARG A 125 -23.64 42.24 33.52
C ARG A 125 -24.54 40.99 33.48
N PRO A 126 -24.18 39.88 34.15
CA PRO A 126 -25.06 38.72 34.24
C PRO A 126 -26.34 39.12 34.99
N GLY A 127 -27.50 39.07 34.32
CA GLY A 127 -28.82 39.30 34.94
C GLY A 127 -29.73 40.35 34.29
N GLU A 128 -29.30 41.10 33.27
CA GLU A 128 -30.19 42.00 32.52
C GLU A 128 -30.72 41.36 31.23
N PRO A 129 -32.03 41.50 30.90
CA PRO A 129 -32.57 41.02 29.64
C PRO A 129 -31.89 41.75 28.48
N ALA A 130 -31.38 40.98 27.51
CA ALA A 130 -30.76 41.51 26.31
C ALA A 130 -31.71 42.52 25.65
N ARG A 131 -31.28 43.79 25.54
CA ARG A 131 -32.01 44.79 24.76
C ARG A 131 -32.03 44.32 23.30
N VAL A 132 -33.17 43.81 22.88
CA VAL A 132 -33.48 43.56 21.47
C VAL A 132 -33.39 44.92 20.78
N VAL A 133 -32.34 45.11 19.97
CA VAL A 133 -32.29 46.22 19.02
C VAL A 133 -33.48 46.00 18.09
N VAL A 134 -34.50 46.84 18.20
CA VAL A 134 -35.71 46.76 17.39
C VAL A 134 -35.30 47.02 15.94
N SER A 135 -35.26 45.96 15.13
CA SER A 135 -35.19 46.08 13.67
C SER A 135 -36.40 46.87 13.17
N PRO A 136 -36.28 47.63 12.06
CA PRO A 136 -37.38 48.42 11.54
C PRO A 136 -38.63 47.57 11.26
N SER A 137 -39.83 48.16 11.46
CA SER A 137 -41.11 47.52 11.11
C SER A 137 -41.17 47.18 9.62
N TRP A 138 -41.91 46.13 9.23
CA TRP A 138 -42.06 45.70 7.83
C TRP A 138 -42.37 46.85 6.86
N GLY A 139 -43.20 47.82 7.25
CA GLY A 139 -43.54 48.96 6.40
C GLY A 139 -42.35 49.82 5.92
N ALA A 140 -41.23 49.84 6.65
CA ALA A 140 -40.01 50.55 6.25
C ALA A 140 -39.05 49.68 5.42
N LEU A 141 -39.17 48.35 5.50
CA LEU A 141 -38.33 47.39 4.79
C LEU A 141 -38.97 46.92 3.46
N ALA A 142 -40.31 46.87 3.41
CA ALA A 142 -41.10 46.35 2.30
C ALA A 142 -40.76 46.96 0.92
N PRO A 143 -40.54 48.28 0.77
CA PRO A 143 -40.18 48.87 -0.53
C PRO A 143 -38.79 48.43 -1.03
N ARG A 144 -37.92 48.01 -0.11
CA ARG A 144 -36.53 47.61 -0.40
C ARG A 144 -36.39 46.10 -0.59
N LEU A 145 -37.31 45.31 -0.05
CA LEU A 145 -37.24 43.85 -0.14
C LEU A 145 -37.67 43.31 -1.51
N GLY A 146 -38.62 43.94 -2.20
CA GLY A 146 -39.03 43.53 -3.56
C GLY A 146 -37.84 43.37 -4.53
N PRO A 147 -37.00 44.42 -4.72
CA PRO A 147 -35.78 44.32 -5.52
C PRO A 147 -34.79 43.26 -5.03
N LEU A 148 -34.66 43.06 -3.71
CA LEU A 148 -33.81 42.01 -3.14
C LEU A 148 -34.35 40.59 -3.44
N LEU A 149 -35.66 40.37 -3.37
CA LEU A 149 -36.27 39.08 -3.73
C LEU A 149 -36.07 38.80 -5.22
N THR A 150 -36.23 39.81 -6.09
CA THR A 150 -35.91 39.71 -7.52
C THR A 150 -34.44 39.38 -7.75
N LEU A 151 -33.52 39.99 -6.99
CA LEU A 151 -32.09 39.70 -7.08
C LEU A 151 -31.76 38.26 -6.65
N ILE A 152 -32.31 37.77 -5.53
CA ILE A 152 -32.13 36.39 -5.08
C ILE A 152 -32.77 35.40 -6.07
N ARG A 153 -33.90 35.74 -6.69
CA ARG A 153 -34.49 34.96 -7.78
C ARG A 153 -33.51 34.86 -8.96
N ARG A 154 -32.86 35.96 -9.36
CA ARG A 154 -31.84 35.96 -10.42
C ARG A 154 -30.62 35.10 -10.09
N VAL A 155 -30.29 34.90 -8.80
CA VAL A 155 -29.22 33.97 -8.34
C VAL A 155 -29.62 32.50 -8.51
N CYS A 156 -30.92 32.17 -8.50
CA CYS A 156 -31.39 30.79 -8.62
C CYS A 156 -31.09 30.17 -10.00
N ALA A 157 -31.12 30.96 -11.07
CA ALA A 157 -30.84 30.48 -12.43
C ALA A 157 -29.38 29.98 -12.61
N PRO A 158 -28.32 30.75 -12.30
CA PRO A 158 -26.95 30.25 -12.36
C PRO A 158 -26.70 29.09 -11.39
N LEU A 159 -27.33 29.07 -10.20
CA LEU A 159 -27.26 27.91 -9.31
C LEU A 159 -27.89 26.65 -9.92
N ALA A 160 -29.08 26.76 -10.49
CA ALA A 160 -29.77 25.65 -11.14
C ALA A 160 -28.95 25.08 -12.30
N PHE A 161 -28.31 25.95 -13.10
CA PHE A 161 -27.41 25.55 -14.16
C PHE A 161 -26.18 24.81 -13.63
N LEU A 162 -25.50 25.38 -12.62
CA LEU A 162 -24.34 24.77 -11.96
C LEU A 162 -24.66 23.38 -11.42
N HIS A 163 -25.80 23.24 -10.73
CA HIS A 163 -26.26 21.96 -10.17
C HIS A 163 -26.61 20.94 -11.26
N GLY A 164 -27.21 21.38 -12.37
CA GLY A 164 -27.51 20.54 -13.54
C GLY A 164 -26.27 19.99 -14.25
N GLU A 165 -25.13 20.69 -14.13
CA GLU A 165 -23.82 20.21 -14.58
C GLU A 165 -23.10 19.34 -13.53
N GLY A 166 -23.75 19.03 -12.40
CA GLY A 166 -23.20 18.17 -11.33
C GLY A 166 -22.22 18.86 -10.38
N LEU A 167 -22.16 20.20 -10.43
CA LEU A 167 -21.26 21.02 -9.62
C LEU A 167 -22.02 21.68 -8.46
N VAL A 168 -21.35 21.89 -7.34
CA VAL A 168 -21.90 22.52 -6.13
C VAL A 168 -20.97 23.64 -5.70
N HIS A 169 -21.52 24.81 -5.37
CA HIS A 169 -20.73 26.01 -5.06
C HIS A 169 -19.96 25.88 -3.73
N ARG A 170 -20.60 25.31 -2.69
CA ARG A 170 -20.07 25.00 -1.35
C ARG A 170 -19.68 26.18 -0.47
N ASP A 171 -19.30 27.31 -1.04
CA ASP A 171 -19.04 28.56 -0.30
C ASP A 171 -19.96 29.70 -0.78
N LEU A 172 -21.25 29.43 -0.97
CA LEU A 172 -22.19 30.47 -1.38
C LEU A 172 -22.40 31.46 -0.22
N LYS A 173 -22.09 32.73 -0.45
CA LYS A 173 -22.25 33.82 0.53
C LYS A 173 -22.39 35.17 -0.18
N PRO A 174 -22.86 36.25 0.50
CA PRO A 174 -23.08 37.54 -0.15
C PRO A 174 -21.84 38.15 -0.82
N SER A 175 -20.62 37.90 -0.33
CA SER A 175 -19.40 38.42 -0.96
C SER A 175 -19.02 37.66 -2.24
N ASN A 176 -19.58 36.46 -2.45
CA ASN A 176 -19.30 35.60 -3.61
C ASN A 176 -20.36 35.76 -4.72
N ILE A 177 -21.26 36.74 -4.57
CA ILE A 177 -22.25 37.11 -5.56
C ILE A 177 -21.93 38.54 -6.01
N LEU A 178 -21.30 38.68 -7.17
CA LEU A 178 -20.92 39.96 -7.75
C LEU A 178 -22.08 40.53 -8.58
N LEU A 179 -22.36 41.82 -8.46
CA LEU A 179 -23.41 42.52 -9.19
C LEU A 179 -22.78 43.35 -10.31
N GLN A 180 -23.13 43.03 -11.55
CA GLN A 180 -22.75 43.83 -12.71
C GLN A 180 -23.53 45.15 -12.77
N GLU A 181 -23.14 46.06 -13.67
CA GLU A 181 -23.79 47.37 -13.83
C GLU A 181 -25.29 47.28 -14.14
N ASP A 182 -25.75 46.19 -14.76
CA ASP A 182 -27.16 45.89 -15.05
C ASP A 182 -27.90 45.15 -13.90
N GLU A 183 -27.31 45.11 -12.70
CA GLU A 183 -27.77 44.35 -11.53
C GLU A 183 -27.92 42.83 -11.79
N ARG A 184 -27.17 42.29 -12.76
CA ARG A 184 -27.10 40.83 -12.97
C ARG A 184 -26.12 40.18 -11.98
N PRO A 185 -26.54 39.13 -11.25
CA PRO A 185 -25.65 38.42 -10.33
C PRO A 185 -24.73 37.47 -11.09
N VAL A 186 -23.44 37.53 -10.75
CA VAL A 186 -22.41 36.60 -11.22
C VAL A 186 -21.83 35.88 -10.01
N LEU A 187 -21.93 34.55 -10.00
CA LEU A 187 -21.31 33.70 -9.00
C LEU A 187 -19.79 33.67 -9.21
N ILE A 188 -19.06 33.99 -8.16
CA ILE A 188 -17.60 34.01 -8.11
C ILE A 188 -17.10 33.17 -6.93
N ASP A 189 -15.81 32.80 -6.93
CA ASP A 189 -15.16 32.13 -5.80
C ASP A 189 -15.87 30.85 -5.31
N PHE A 190 -15.92 29.85 -6.18
CA PHE A 190 -16.27 28.48 -5.81
C PHE A 190 -15.32 27.98 -4.71
N GLY A 191 -15.86 27.31 -3.69
CA GLY A 191 -15.11 26.77 -2.54
C GLY A 191 -14.20 25.57 -2.89
N ILE A 192 -13.71 25.54 -4.13
CA ILE A 192 -13.24 24.41 -4.91
C ILE A 192 -14.35 23.34 -4.98
N ALA A 193 -15.13 23.43 -6.07
CA ALA A 193 -16.39 22.73 -6.26
C ALA A 193 -16.14 21.25 -6.51
N ALA A 194 -16.56 20.35 -5.61
CA ALA A 194 -16.49 18.93 -5.95
C ALA A 194 -17.60 18.54 -6.91
N HIS A 195 -17.25 17.61 -7.79
CA HIS A 195 -18.22 16.73 -8.42
C HIS A 195 -19.04 16.04 -7.34
N SER A 196 -20.29 16.49 -7.17
CA SER A 196 -21.28 15.67 -6.51
C SER A 196 -21.64 14.59 -7.51
N GLY A 197 -21.34 13.33 -7.21
CA GLY A 197 -21.56 12.17 -8.10
C GLY A 197 -23.04 11.85 -8.39
N GLY A 198 -23.88 12.86 -8.62
CA GLY A 198 -25.30 12.75 -8.95
C GLY A 198 -25.56 12.36 -10.41
N VAL A 199 -24.65 12.67 -11.34
CA VAL A 199 -24.94 12.50 -12.78
C VAL A 199 -24.50 11.13 -13.35
N GLY A 200 -23.62 10.37 -12.69
CA GLY A 200 -23.29 9.01 -13.15
C GLY A 200 -22.00 8.36 -12.65
N GLY A 201 -21.15 9.09 -11.92
CA GLY A 201 -19.83 8.56 -11.51
C GLY A 201 -19.87 7.55 -10.37
N ARG A 202 -18.92 6.61 -10.38
CA ARG A 202 -18.67 5.63 -9.30
C ARG A 202 -18.32 6.34 -7.99
N ASP A 203 -18.70 5.75 -6.85
CA ASP A 203 -18.17 6.17 -5.55
C ASP A 203 -16.67 5.83 -5.50
N GLU A 204 -15.81 6.82 -5.61
CA GLU A 204 -14.38 6.67 -5.33
C GLU A 204 -14.08 6.88 -3.85
N LEU A 205 -13.19 6.08 -3.27
CA LEU A 205 -12.65 6.32 -1.92
C LEU A 205 -11.65 7.48 -1.92
N ASP A 206 -12.14 8.69 -2.17
CA ASP A 206 -11.42 9.93 -1.90
C ASP A 206 -12.04 10.60 -0.66
N VAL A 207 -11.19 10.94 0.31
CA VAL A 207 -11.61 11.53 1.59
C VAL A 207 -11.13 12.98 1.65
N GLU A 208 -12.08 13.92 1.71
CA GLU A 208 -11.79 15.36 1.69
C GLU A 208 -12.60 16.12 2.74
N PRO A 209 -11.95 16.97 3.57
CA PRO A 209 -12.65 17.92 4.43
C PRO A 209 -13.25 19.06 3.59
N SER A 210 -14.53 19.37 3.81
CA SER A 210 -15.22 20.49 3.15
C SER A 210 -15.11 21.75 3.99
N TYR A 211 -14.69 22.85 3.38
CA TYR A 211 -14.63 24.18 4.01
C TYR A 211 -15.80 25.05 3.50
N GLY A 212 -16.44 25.78 4.41
CA GLY A 212 -17.46 26.78 4.10
C GLY A 212 -17.41 27.90 5.14
N THR A 213 -17.86 29.11 4.77
CA THR A 213 -17.85 30.26 5.69
C THR A 213 -18.89 30.09 6.80
N GLU A 214 -18.47 30.13 8.07
CA GLU A 214 -19.26 29.71 9.25
C GLU A 214 -20.73 30.20 9.29
N PRO A 215 -21.08 31.47 9.00
CA PRO A 215 -22.47 31.96 9.11
C PRO A 215 -23.42 31.46 8.03
N TYR A 216 -22.90 30.87 6.94
CA TYR A 216 -23.70 30.38 5.80
C TYR A 216 -23.52 28.88 5.54
N CYS A 217 -22.63 28.24 6.30
CA CYS A 217 -22.21 26.85 6.08
C CYS A 217 -23.33 25.87 6.48
N ALA A 218 -23.63 24.92 5.60
CA ALA A 218 -24.72 23.97 5.81
C ALA A 218 -24.38 22.94 6.92
N PRO A 219 -25.38 22.39 7.62
CA PRO A 219 -25.16 21.42 8.71
C PRO A 219 -24.36 20.19 8.30
N GLU A 220 -24.54 19.69 7.08
CA GLU A 220 -23.80 18.55 6.51
C GLU A 220 -22.34 18.89 6.21
N GLN A 221 -22.04 20.12 5.78
CA GLN A 221 -20.67 20.62 5.63
C GLN A 221 -19.99 20.71 7.01
N MET A 222 -20.74 21.20 8.01
CA MET A 222 -20.29 21.31 9.40
C MET A 222 -20.15 19.97 10.14
N ARG A 223 -20.63 18.87 9.55
CA ARG A 223 -20.47 17.50 10.03
C ARG A 223 -19.47 16.69 9.20
N GLY A 224 -18.96 17.24 8.11
CA GLY A 224 -18.06 16.52 7.19
C GLY A 224 -18.75 15.39 6.44
N HIS A 225 -20.07 15.46 6.31
CA HIS A 225 -20.82 14.53 5.47
C HIS A 225 -20.61 14.89 3.99
N LEU A 226 -21.02 13.99 3.10
CA LEU A 226 -21.02 14.28 1.68
C LEU A 226 -22.01 15.40 1.36
N VAL A 227 -21.49 16.43 0.70
CA VAL A 227 -22.20 17.67 0.39
C VAL A 227 -22.75 17.60 -1.03
N ASP A 228 -24.05 17.89 -1.20
CA ASP A 228 -24.72 18.04 -2.50
C ASP A 228 -25.28 19.46 -2.71
N ALA A 229 -25.96 19.69 -3.83
CA ALA A 229 -26.52 20.99 -4.20
C ALA A 229 -27.49 21.62 -3.17
N ARG A 230 -28.07 20.83 -2.26
CA ARG A 230 -28.96 21.34 -1.20
C ARG A 230 -28.21 22.12 -0.12
N ALA A 231 -26.88 22.00 -0.05
CA ALA A 231 -26.05 22.84 0.80
C ALA A 231 -26.02 24.30 0.29
N ASP A 232 -25.95 24.51 -1.02
CA ASP A 232 -26.05 25.85 -1.61
C ASP A 232 -27.43 26.46 -1.35
N LEU A 233 -28.49 25.64 -1.35
CA LEU A 233 -29.84 26.09 -1.03
C LEU A 233 -29.99 26.47 0.45
N TYR A 234 -29.31 25.78 1.36
CA TYR A 234 -29.22 26.18 2.76
C TYR A 234 -28.53 27.54 2.91
N ALA A 235 -27.39 27.72 2.23
CA ALA A 235 -26.67 28.99 2.21
C ALA A 235 -27.53 30.13 1.61
N LEU A 236 -28.28 29.85 0.54
CA LEU A 236 -29.27 30.78 -0.03
C LEU A 236 -30.37 31.13 0.98
N GLY A 237 -30.81 30.17 1.80
CA GLY A 237 -31.72 30.39 2.92
C GLY A 237 -31.13 31.33 3.98
N CYS A 238 -29.85 31.19 4.33
CA CYS A 238 -29.15 32.11 5.22
C CYS A 238 -29.07 33.52 4.64
N ILE A 239 -28.77 33.64 3.34
CA ILE A 239 -28.73 34.94 2.62
C ILE A 239 -30.12 35.57 2.62
N LEU A 240 -31.17 34.81 2.34
CA LEU A 240 -32.54 35.30 2.33
C LEU A 240 -33.01 35.73 3.73
N TYR A 241 -32.60 35.00 4.77
CA TYR A 241 -32.81 35.40 6.17
C TYR A 241 -32.14 36.74 6.48
N GLU A 242 -30.90 36.95 6.01
CA GLU A 242 -30.19 38.22 6.19
C GLU A 242 -30.83 39.36 5.39
N CYS A 243 -31.26 39.12 4.16
CA CYS A 243 -32.02 40.09 3.38
C CYS A 243 -33.31 40.52 4.12
N ALA A 244 -34.01 39.57 4.75
CA ALA A 244 -35.27 39.83 5.44
C ALA A 244 -35.09 40.50 6.81
N THR A 245 -34.01 40.20 7.54
CA THR A 245 -33.87 40.60 8.95
C THR A 245 -32.69 41.56 9.23
N GLY A 246 -31.81 41.75 8.25
CA GLY A 246 -30.57 42.53 8.34
C GLY A 246 -29.39 41.81 9.00
N ARG A 247 -29.57 40.55 9.44
CA ARG A 247 -28.54 39.71 10.07
C ARG A 247 -28.69 38.23 9.67
N PRO A 248 -27.64 37.41 9.69
CA PRO A 248 -27.76 35.97 9.43
C PRO A 248 -28.55 35.25 10.56
N PRO A 249 -29.02 34.01 10.33
CA PRO A 249 -29.89 33.28 11.26
C PRO A 249 -29.23 32.94 12.60
N PHE A 250 -27.91 32.78 12.61
CA PHE A 250 -27.12 32.38 13.78
C PHE A 250 -25.92 33.32 13.96
N MET A 251 -25.64 33.70 15.21
CA MET A 251 -24.60 34.66 15.60
C MET A 251 -24.08 34.28 17.00
N GLY A 252 -22.82 34.58 17.30
CA GLY A 252 -22.22 34.37 18.62
C GLY A 252 -20.99 33.47 18.60
N THR A 253 -20.68 32.81 19.73
CA THR A 253 -19.42 32.06 19.92
C THR A 253 -19.49 30.59 19.50
N ASP A 254 -20.68 30.01 19.29
CA ASP A 254 -20.86 28.62 18.86
C ASP A 254 -21.82 28.52 17.67
N ILE A 255 -21.48 29.25 16.59
CA ILE A 255 -22.26 29.30 15.35
C ILE A 255 -22.39 27.88 14.75
N ARG A 256 -21.33 27.08 14.86
CA ARG A 256 -21.31 25.70 14.36
C ARG A 256 -22.37 24.83 15.01
N ALA A 257 -22.42 24.75 16.35
CA ALA A 257 -23.46 23.96 17.00
C ALA A 257 -24.87 24.49 16.72
N GLN A 258 -25.04 25.80 16.54
CA GLN A 258 -26.32 26.41 16.20
C GLN A 258 -26.82 25.98 14.82
N HIS A 259 -25.97 26.03 13.78
CA HIS A 259 -26.32 25.52 12.46
C HIS A 259 -26.65 24.02 12.51
N VAL A 260 -25.92 23.24 13.31
CA VAL A 260 -26.08 21.78 13.39
C VAL A 260 -27.33 21.35 14.17
N TYR A 261 -27.66 22.02 15.28
CA TYR A 261 -28.66 21.56 16.26
C TYR A 261 -29.77 22.57 16.58
N ALA A 262 -29.54 23.89 16.45
CA ALA A 262 -30.51 24.89 16.90
C ALA A 262 -31.54 25.24 15.81
N THR A 263 -32.80 25.45 16.20
CA THR A 263 -33.84 25.98 15.31
C THR A 263 -33.62 27.49 15.10
N PRO A 264 -33.62 28.00 13.86
CA PRO A 264 -33.49 29.44 13.61
C PRO A 264 -34.69 30.19 14.18
N LEU A 265 -34.46 31.41 14.69
CA LEU A 265 -35.55 32.25 15.18
C LEU A 265 -36.45 32.66 14.00
N PRO A 266 -37.78 32.51 14.08
CA PRO A 266 -38.68 32.95 13.02
C PRO A 266 -38.46 34.44 12.64
N PRO A 267 -38.19 34.75 11.36
CA PRO A 267 -37.97 36.12 10.89
C PRO A 267 -39.07 37.13 11.30
N SER A 268 -40.33 36.71 11.39
CA SER A 268 -41.47 37.55 11.81
C SER A 268 -41.35 38.09 13.24
N LEU A 269 -40.60 37.41 14.12
CA LEU A 269 -40.31 37.90 15.46
C LEU A 269 -39.29 39.05 15.47
N LEU A 270 -38.48 39.16 14.42
CA LEU A 270 -37.49 40.23 14.25
C LEU A 270 -38.04 41.39 13.42
N VAL A 271 -38.86 41.08 12.40
CA VAL A 271 -39.47 42.06 11.51
C VAL A 271 -40.99 41.86 11.53
N PRO A 272 -41.71 42.51 12.47
CA PRO A 272 -43.16 42.42 12.56
C PRO A 272 -43.83 42.87 11.25
N GLY A 273 -44.68 42.01 10.67
CA GLY A 273 -45.41 42.25 9.42
C GLY A 273 -44.81 41.56 8.18
N LEU A 274 -43.73 40.80 8.31
CA LEU A 274 -43.19 39.96 7.22
C LEU A 274 -44.26 38.98 6.69
N PRO A 275 -44.45 38.86 5.36
CA PRO A 275 -45.34 37.88 4.75
C PRO A 275 -45.02 36.44 5.16
N ALA A 276 -46.06 35.67 5.45
CA ALA A 276 -45.93 34.29 5.92
C ALA A 276 -45.28 33.37 4.87
N GLU A 277 -45.45 33.69 3.59
CA GLU A 277 -44.88 32.97 2.45
C GLU A 277 -43.35 33.05 2.44
N ILE A 278 -42.79 34.24 2.71
CA ILE A 278 -41.33 34.48 2.76
C ILE A 278 -40.74 33.75 3.97
N GLU A 279 -41.37 33.88 5.15
CA GLU A 279 -40.93 33.17 6.34
C GLU A 279 -40.91 31.65 6.14
N ARG A 280 -41.98 31.10 5.55
CA ARG A 280 -42.08 29.66 5.27
C ARG A 280 -40.98 29.18 4.33
N LEU A 281 -40.67 29.94 3.28
CA LEU A 281 -39.58 29.62 2.35
C LEU A 281 -38.22 29.64 3.07
N ILE A 282 -37.93 30.69 3.84
CA ILE A 282 -36.68 30.82 4.61
C ILE A 282 -36.50 29.65 5.56
N LEU A 283 -37.52 29.36 6.38
CA LEU A 283 -37.42 28.29 7.38
C LEU A 283 -37.27 26.91 6.72
N ARG A 284 -37.95 26.68 5.59
CA ARG A 284 -37.81 25.42 4.84
C ARG A 284 -36.42 25.27 4.22
N LEU A 285 -35.81 26.33 3.70
CA LEU A 285 -34.42 26.28 3.22
C LEU A 285 -33.41 26.03 4.36
N LEU A 286 -33.72 26.49 5.58
CA LEU A 286 -32.89 26.32 6.77
C LEU A 286 -33.13 25.02 7.54
N GLU A 287 -33.89 24.07 6.98
CA GLU A 287 -34.07 22.75 7.56
C GLU A 287 -32.75 21.99 7.69
N LYS A 288 -32.62 21.23 8.78
CA LYS A 288 -31.33 20.63 9.15
C LYS A 288 -30.97 19.42 8.30
N ARG A 289 -31.96 18.64 7.87
CA ARG A 289 -31.75 17.53 6.96
C ARG A 289 -31.92 18.03 5.52
N PRO A 290 -31.01 17.71 4.60
CA PRO A 290 -31.11 18.14 3.20
C PRO A 290 -32.46 17.81 2.55
N ARG A 291 -33.01 16.61 2.80
CA ARG A 291 -34.30 16.18 2.22
C ARG A 291 -35.52 16.99 2.66
N ASP A 292 -35.47 17.64 3.82
CA ASP A 292 -36.59 18.43 4.33
C ASP A 292 -36.61 19.84 3.70
N ARG A 293 -35.55 20.20 2.96
CA ARG A 293 -35.42 21.50 2.27
C ARG A 293 -36.21 21.55 0.98
N VAL A 294 -36.27 22.74 0.39
CA VAL A 294 -36.66 22.86 -1.02
C VAL A 294 -35.61 22.14 -1.87
N GLY A 295 -36.06 21.25 -2.74
CA GLY A 295 -35.19 20.37 -3.52
C GLY A 295 -34.30 21.14 -4.48
N HIS A 296 -34.87 21.90 -5.41
CA HIS A 296 -34.11 22.53 -6.50
C HIS A 296 -34.17 24.07 -6.48
N ALA A 297 -33.10 24.72 -6.98
CA ALA A 297 -33.02 26.18 -7.06
C ALA A 297 -34.15 26.82 -7.88
N ILE A 298 -34.64 26.14 -8.92
CA ILE A 298 -35.75 26.65 -9.74
C ILE A 298 -37.09 26.69 -8.97
N ASP A 299 -37.28 25.81 -7.99
CA ASP A 299 -38.47 25.80 -7.14
C ASP A 299 -38.41 26.95 -6.13
N VAL A 300 -37.20 27.30 -5.67
CA VAL A 300 -36.96 28.51 -4.88
C VAL A 300 -37.29 29.75 -5.69
N ALA A 301 -36.89 29.82 -6.96
CA ALA A 301 -37.24 30.92 -7.85
C ALA A 301 -38.76 31.08 -8.01
N ALA A 302 -39.48 29.97 -8.23
CA ALA A 302 -40.94 29.97 -8.33
C ALA A 302 -41.60 30.43 -7.01
N ALA A 303 -41.12 29.96 -5.86
CA ALA A 303 -41.60 30.38 -4.55
C ALA A 303 -41.35 31.87 -4.27
N LEU A 304 -40.22 32.42 -4.74
CA LEU A 304 -39.91 33.85 -4.63
C LEU A 304 -40.86 34.72 -5.47
N VAL A 305 -41.24 34.26 -6.68
CA VAL A 305 -42.26 34.95 -7.51
C VAL A 305 -43.62 34.96 -6.81
N ALA A 306 -44.03 33.82 -6.25
CA ALA A 306 -45.27 33.74 -5.47
C ALA A 306 -45.24 34.66 -4.23
N ALA A 307 -44.05 34.97 -3.71
CA ALA A 307 -43.82 35.88 -2.59
C ALA A 307 -43.62 37.35 -2.98
N GLY A 308 -43.74 37.70 -4.27
CA GLY A 308 -43.71 39.08 -4.77
C GLY A 308 -42.44 39.52 -5.52
N ALA A 309 -41.56 38.58 -5.90
CA ALA A 309 -40.45 38.88 -6.82
C ALA A 309 -40.95 39.07 -8.26
N GLU A 310 -40.24 39.90 -9.05
CA GLU A 310 -40.59 40.12 -10.46
C GLU A 310 -40.31 38.88 -11.31
N ALA A 311 -41.31 38.46 -12.09
CA ALA A 311 -41.20 37.36 -13.04
C ALA A 311 -40.57 37.85 -14.36
N GLU A 312 -39.25 37.75 -14.48
CA GLU A 312 -38.54 38.03 -15.73
C GLU A 312 -38.06 36.72 -16.37
N PRO A 313 -38.01 36.64 -17.72
CA PRO A 313 -37.48 35.47 -18.42
C PRO A 313 -36.03 35.21 -17.99
N GLU A 314 -35.72 33.95 -17.69
CA GLU A 314 -34.37 33.54 -17.33
C GLU A 314 -33.40 33.75 -18.51
N SER A 315 -32.27 34.40 -18.23
CA SER A 315 -31.21 34.59 -19.22
C SER A 315 -30.19 33.46 -19.13
N GLY A 316 -30.11 32.60 -20.15
CA GLY A 316 -29.09 31.54 -20.22
C GLY A 316 -29.61 30.21 -20.76
N PRO A 317 -28.73 29.21 -20.89
CA PRO A 317 -29.12 27.84 -21.21
C PRO A 317 -30.03 27.24 -20.13
N ARG A 318 -31.02 26.44 -20.54
CA ARG A 318 -31.91 25.75 -19.60
C ARG A 318 -31.12 24.75 -18.74
N PRO A 319 -31.35 24.71 -17.42
CA PRO A 319 -30.70 23.73 -16.55
C PRO A 319 -31.16 22.31 -16.90
N ARG A 320 -30.23 21.35 -16.86
CA ARG A 320 -30.56 19.94 -17.00
C ARG A 320 -31.24 19.42 -15.74
N ALA A 321 -32.23 18.54 -15.90
CA ALA A 321 -32.78 17.80 -14.78
C ALA A 321 -31.71 16.85 -14.22
N TYR A 322 -31.57 16.79 -12.90
CA TYR A 322 -30.56 15.97 -12.23
C TYR A 322 -31.16 15.25 -11.04
N LEU A 323 -30.53 14.13 -10.67
CA LEU A 323 -30.84 13.39 -9.46
C LEU A 323 -29.80 13.70 -8.38
N TYR A 324 -30.27 13.82 -7.15
CA TYR A 324 -29.42 13.83 -5.99
C TYR A 324 -28.80 12.47 -5.76
N ARG A 325 -27.75 12.47 -4.95
CA ARG A 325 -27.16 11.24 -4.45
C ARG A 325 -28.03 10.72 -3.30
N PRO A 326 -28.39 9.43 -3.28
CA PRO A 326 -29.14 8.88 -2.17
C PRO A 326 -28.31 8.86 -0.89
N ALA A 327 -28.94 9.06 0.27
CA ALA A 327 -28.27 8.81 1.54
C ALA A 327 -28.11 7.29 1.79
N LEU A 328 -27.25 6.93 2.75
CA LEU A 328 -27.04 5.54 3.21
C LEU A 328 -28.22 4.97 4.04
N GLU A 329 -29.46 5.27 3.67
CA GLU A 329 -30.64 4.72 4.36
C GLU A 329 -30.75 3.20 4.17
N GLY A 330 -31.25 2.52 5.20
CA GLY A 330 -31.21 1.05 5.29
C GLY A 330 -29.84 0.46 5.70
N ARG A 331 -28.79 1.28 5.87
CA ARG A 331 -27.43 0.83 6.28
C ARG A 331 -26.95 1.37 7.62
N SER A 332 -27.87 1.89 8.44
CA SER A 332 -27.54 2.56 9.70
C SER A 332 -26.83 1.64 10.70
N LYS A 333 -27.16 0.34 10.72
CA LYS A 333 -26.52 -0.65 11.60
C LYS A 333 -25.07 -0.89 11.19
N GLU A 334 -24.81 -1.10 9.91
CA GLU A 334 -23.48 -1.34 9.35
C GLU A 334 -22.60 -0.10 9.48
N ALA A 335 -23.14 1.08 9.15
CA ALA A 335 -22.46 2.36 9.31
C ALA A 335 -22.09 2.64 10.77
N SER A 336 -23.01 2.37 11.72
CA SER A 336 -22.74 2.56 13.15
C SER A 336 -21.62 1.65 13.65
N LYS A 337 -21.55 0.39 13.20
CA LYS A 337 -20.45 -0.53 13.55
C LYS A 337 -19.10 -0.01 13.04
N LEU A 338 -19.06 0.45 11.79
CA LEU A 338 -17.83 0.97 11.19
C LEU A 338 -17.40 2.29 11.88
N ALA A 339 -18.35 3.18 12.16
CA ALA A 339 -18.10 4.43 12.87
C ALA A 339 -17.63 4.19 14.32
N GLN A 340 -18.13 3.14 14.99
CA GLN A 340 -17.66 2.75 16.31
C GLN A 340 -16.20 2.30 16.27
N ALA A 341 -15.80 1.46 15.30
CA ALA A 341 -14.40 1.06 15.14
C ALA A 341 -13.47 2.25 14.89
N VAL A 342 -13.92 3.22 14.08
CA VAL A 342 -13.20 4.50 13.88
C VAL A 342 -13.08 5.29 15.18
N LYS A 343 -14.15 5.36 15.97
CA LYS A 343 -14.15 6.05 17.26
C LYS A 343 -13.17 5.39 18.24
N ASP A 344 -13.15 4.06 18.28
CA ASP A 344 -12.27 3.29 19.16
C ASP A 344 -10.79 3.52 18.80
N VAL A 345 -10.44 3.59 17.51
CA VAL A 345 -9.06 3.92 17.12
C VAL A 345 -8.72 5.39 17.37
N ALA A 346 -9.64 6.31 17.13
CA ALA A 346 -9.40 7.75 17.29
C ALA A 346 -9.27 8.17 18.77
N GLN A 347 -10.13 7.63 19.65
CA GLN A 347 -10.21 8.04 21.06
C GLN A 347 -9.42 7.13 22.00
N HIS A 348 -9.36 5.83 21.70
CA HIS A 348 -8.77 4.82 22.58
C HIS A 348 -7.53 4.15 22.00
N ARG A 349 -7.13 4.50 20.76
CA ARG A 349 -6.04 3.85 20.01
C ARG A 349 -6.22 2.34 19.85
N LEU A 350 -7.45 1.87 19.96
CA LEU A 350 -7.81 0.49 19.76
C LEU A 350 -7.94 0.22 18.27
N GLY A 351 -6.90 -0.40 17.71
CA GLY A 351 -6.84 -0.78 16.30
C GLY A 351 -7.64 -2.04 15.99
N GLY A 352 -7.78 -2.36 14.70
CA GLY A 352 -8.50 -3.57 14.29
C GLY A 352 -8.61 -3.74 12.78
N PHE A 353 -9.32 -4.79 12.37
CA PHE A 353 -9.65 -5.06 10.98
C PHE A 353 -11.17 -5.15 10.82
N VAL A 354 -11.72 -4.38 9.87
CA VAL A 354 -13.14 -4.44 9.50
C VAL A 354 -13.26 -4.67 8.01
N PHE A 355 -13.72 -5.86 7.62
CA PHE A 355 -13.88 -6.23 6.21
C PHE A 355 -15.35 -6.17 5.80
N ILE A 356 -15.63 -5.57 4.64
CA ILE A 356 -16.98 -5.37 4.12
C ILE A 356 -17.16 -6.28 2.89
N ARG A 357 -18.02 -7.30 3.02
CA ARG A 357 -18.34 -8.27 1.97
C ARG A 357 -19.73 -7.99 1.37
N GLY A 358 -19.89 -8.20 0.07
CA GLY A 358 -21.21 -8.17 -0.59
C GLY A 358 -21.12 -8.17 -2.12
N GLU A 359 -22.26 -8.31 -2.79
CA GLU A 359 -22.36 -8.35 -4.25
C GLU A 359 -21.87 -7.05 -4.91
N SER A 360 -21.52 -7.10 -6.19
CA SER A 360 -21.22 -5.90 -6.97
C SER A 360 -22.41 -4.91 -7.00
N GLY A 361 -22.13 -3.61 -6.86
CA GLY A 361 -23.15 -2.55 -6.85
C GLY A 361 -23.93 -2.35 -5.54
N VAL A 362 -23.72 -3.18 -4.51
CA VAL A 362 -24.49 -3.13 -3.25
C VAL A 362 -24.18 -1.93 -2.33
N GLY A 363 -23.14 -1.15 -2.65
CA GLY A 363 -22.73 0.05 -1.89
C GLY A 363 -21.57 -0.13 -0.89
N LYS A 364 -20.67 -1.11 -1.09
CA LYS A 364 -19.51 -1.35 -0.20
C LYS A 364 -18.57 -0.14 -0.12
N THR A 365 -18.05 0.29 -1.27
CA THR A 365 -17.17 1.45 -1.40
C THR A 365 -17.82 2.72 -0.86
N ARG A 366 -19.13 2.87 -1.12
CA ARG A 366 -19.96 3.97 -0.61
C ARG A 366 -19.95 4.06 0.91
N LEU A 367 -20.23 2.94 1.58
CA LEU A 367 -20.28 2.87 3.03
C LEU A 367 -18.95 3.28 3.66
N VAL A 368 -17.84 2.71 3.16
CA VAL A 368 -16.49 3.00 3.65
C VAL A 368 -16.13 4.47 3.41
N LYS A 369 -16.48 5.04 2.25
CA LYS A 369 -16.23 6.44 1.94
C LYS A 369 -16.92 7.38 2.93
N GLU A 370 -18.21 7.18 3.17
CA GLU A 370 -19.00 8.09 4.00
C GLU A 370 -18.54 8.10 5.46
N VAL A 371 -18.19 6.93 5.99
CA VAL A 371 -17.62 6.81 7.34
C VAL A 371 -16.21 7.39 7.40
N SER A 372 -15.37 7.14 6.40
CA SER A 372 -13.99 7.67 6.35
C SER A 372 -13.97 9.20 6.26
N GLN A 373 -14.92 9.80 5.52
CA GLN A 373 -15.04 11.25 5.39
C GLN A 373 -15.53 11.91 6.68
N SER A 374 -16.55 11.32 7.30
CA SER A 374 -17.02 11.76 8.62
C SER A 374 -15.89 11.66 9.66
N ALA A 375 -15.08 10.59 9.61
CA ALA A 375 -13.94 10.38 10.50
C ALA A 375 -12.86 11.45 10.35
N ALA A 376 -12.43 11.72 9.12
CA ALA A 376 -11.38 12.70 8.83
C ALA A 376 -11.77 14.11 9.31
N TYR A 377 -13.06 14.42 9.27
CA TYR A 377 -13.58 15.73 9.66
C TYR A 377 -13.88 15.84 11.17
N LEU A 378 -14.54 14.86 11.79
CA LEU A 378 -14.92 14.92 13.20
C LEU A 378 -13.72 14.83 14.16
N TYR A 379 -12.64 14.21 13.72
CA TYR A 379 -11.46 13.95 14.53
C TYR A 379 -10.21 14.70 14.05
N GLU A 380 -10.40 15.79 13.31
CA GLU A 380 -9.31 16.70 12.92
C GLU A 380 -8.55 17.20 14.16
N GLU A 381 -9.26 17.56 15.23
CA GLU A 381 -8.69 17.95 16.52
C GLU A 381 -7.92 16.81 17.23
N LEU A 382 -8.25 15.56 16.94
CA LEU A 382 -7.57 14.37 17.48
C LEU A 382 -6.41 13.89 16.59
N ASN A 383 -6.07 14.64 15.53
CA ASN A 383 -4.97 14.32 14.62
C ASN A 383 -5.10 12.90 13.99
N LEU A 384 -6.34 12.48 13.70
CA LEU A 384 -6.64 11.21 13.03
C LEU A 384 -6.22 11.28 11.55
N LEU A 385 -5.45 10.29 11.09
CA LEU A 385 -5.01 10.18 9.71
C LEU A 385 -5.86 9.12 8.98
N VAL A 386 -6.55 9.51 7.92
CA VAL A 386 -7.35 8.60 7.08
C VAL A 386 -6.71 8.52 5.69
N LEU A 387 -6.26 7.34 5.28
CA LEU A 387 -5.61 7.11 3.99
C LEU A 387 -6.40 6.10 3.16
N PRO A 388 -6.85 6.45 1.95
CA PRO A 388 -7.43 5.50 1.03
C PRO A 388 -6.33 4.71 0.32
N GLY A 389 -6.61 3.43 0.02
CA GLY A 389 -5.80 2.57 -0.83
C GLY A 389 -6.71 1.81 -1.78
N ARG A 390 -6.35 1.73 -3.06
CA ARG A 390 -7.17 1.04 -4.06
C ARG A 390 -6.41 -0.15 -4.61
N CYS A 391 -7.09 -1.29 -4.72
CA CYS A 391 -6.61 -2.40 -5.50
C CYS A 391 -7.11 -2.24 -6.94
N ALA A 392 -6.22 -2.33 -7.93
CA ALA A 392 -6.59 -2.20 -9.35
C ALA A 392 -6.43 -3.55 -10.06
N SER A 393 -7.44 -3.93 -10.87
CA SER A 393 -7.32 -5.04 -11.82
C SER A 393 -6.86 -4.49 -13.17
N GLY A 394 -5.56 -4.52 -13.42
CA GLY A 394 -4.98 -4.28 -14.75
C GLY A 394 -4.45 -5.56 -15.37
N GLY A 395 -4.67 -5.76 -16.68
CA GLY A 395 -4.06 -6.82 -17.50
C GLY A 395 -2.55 -6.66 -17.72
N GLY A 396 -1.85 -6.18 -16.71
CA GLY A 396 -0.42 -6.01 -16.60
C GLY A 396 -0.10 -5.94 -15.12
N ALA A 397 0.84 -6.74 -14.64
CA ALA A 397 1.10 -6.93 -13.21
C ALA A 397 1.04 -5.60 -12.44
N ALA A 398 0.10 -5.49 -11.50
CA ALA A 398 0.07 -4.39 -10.55
C ALA A 398 1.46 -4.25 -9.92
N SER A 399 1.98 -3.02 -9.82
CA SER A 399 3.25 -2.81 -9.13
C SER A 399 3.12 -3.33 -7.70
N PRO A 400 4.09 -4.08 -7.16
CA PRO A 400 4.01 -4.55 -5.79
C PRO A 400 3.70 -3.40 -4.82
N LEU A 401 2.77 -3.63 -3.88
CA LEU A 401 2.36 -2.66 -2.85
C LEU A 401 1.56 -1.45 -3.36
N ASP A 402 0.99 -1.50 -4.56
CA ASP A 402 0.18 -0.41 -5.12
C ASP A 402 -0.89 0.14 -4.15
N PRO A 403 -1.68 -0.71 -3.43
CA PRO A 403 -2.68 -0.24 -2.46
C PRO A 403 -2.08 0.55 -1.28
N LEU A 404 -0.78 0.41 -1.02
CA LEU A 404 -0.07 1.03 0.10
C LEU A 404 0.76 2.24 -0.32
N ARG A 405 0.82 2.55 -1.63
CA ARG A 405 1.48 3.76 -2.15
C ARG A 405 1.03 5.04 -1.42
N PRO A 406 -0.26 5.25 -1.09
CA PRO A 406 -0.70 6.43 -0.34
C PRO A 406 -0.06 6.53 1.05
N VAL A 407 0.16 5.41 1.74
CA VAL A 407 0.87 5.36 3.02
C VAL A 407 2.32 5.79 2.86
N LEU A 408 3.03 5.23 1.87
CA LEU A 408 4.44 5.56 1.63
C LEU A 408 4.63 7.02 1.17
N THR A 409 3.69 7.54 0.38
CA THR A 409 3.69 8.94 -0.05
C THR A 409 3.47 9.89 1.13
N GLU A 410 2.56 9.55 2.05
CA GLU A 410 2.34 10.33 3.28
C GLU A 410 3.57 10.31 4.19
N VAL A 411 4.23 9.16 4.32
CA VAL A 411 5.51 9.04 5.04
C VAL A 411 6.57 9.96 4.42
N ALA A 412 6.71 9.93 3.09
CA ALA A 412 7.65 10.81 2.38
C ALA A 412 7.33 12.29 2.62
N TYR A 413 6.05 12.66 2.62
CA TYR A 413 5.60 14.02 2.87
C TYR A 413 5.96 14.48 4.30
N ARG A 414 5.62 13.69 5.33
CA ARG A 414 5.94 14.00 6.74
C ARG A 414 7.44 14.06 7.00
N ALA A 415 8.21 13.15 6.39
CA ALA A 415 9.67 13.15 6.48
C ALA A 415 10.28 14.46 5.91
N ARG A 416 9.76 14.98 4.80
CA ARG A 416 10.22 16.27 4.24
C ARG A 416 9.88 17.45 5.14
N GLN A 417 8.68 17.47 5.72
CA GLN A 417 8.24 18.56 6.60
C GLN A 417 8.97 18.56 7.95
N GLY A 418 9.22 17.38 8.53
CA GLY A 418 9.88 17.24 9.83
C GLY A 418 11.41 17.16 9.78
N GLY A 419 12.01 17.20 8.58
CA GLY A 419 13.46 17.11 8.39
C GLY A 419 14.06 15.76 8.80
N SER A 420 15.39 15.71 9.01
CA SER A 420 16.13 14.45 9.22
C SER A 420 15.64 13.65 10.43
N ALA A 421 15.28 14.31 11.54
CA ALA A 421 14.85 13.62 12.75
C ALA A 421 13.51 12.87 12.56
N GLU A 422 12.57 13.46 11.82
CA GLU A 422 11.30 12.80 11.52
C GLU A 422 11.45 11.72 10.45
N ALA A 423 12.33 11.93 9.46
CA ALA A 423 12.69 10.93 8.48
C ALA A 423 13.33 9.68 9.13
N ASP A 424 14.23 9.88 10.10
CA ASP A 424 14.87 8.77 10.84
C ASP A 424 13.88 8.04 11.76
N ARG A 425 12.90 8.73 12.33
CA ARG A 425 11.84 8.10 13.13
C ARG A 425 10.91 7.25 12.26
N LEU A 426 10.43 7.81 11.16
CA LEU A 426 9.46 7.14 10.28
C LEU A 426 10.12 5.99 9.51
N LEU A 427 11.27 6.25 8.89
CA LEU A 427 11.93 5.30 8.01
C LEU A 427 13.15 4.69 8.70
N GLY A 428 14.02 5.50 9.31
CA GLY A 428 15.29 5.00 9.86
C GLY A 428 16.03 4.20 8.79
N SER A 429 16.69 3.10 9.15
CA SER A 429 17.37 2.20 8.19
C SER A 429 16.44 1.49 7.19
N ARG A 430 15.11 1.58 7.38
CA ARG A 430 14.10 0.94 6.50
C ARG A 430 13.92 1.72 5.20
N GLY A 431 14.29 3.00 5.15
CA GLY A 431 14.08 3.84 3.97
C GLY A 431 14.79 3.32 2.72
N GLY A 432 16.03 2.82 2.87
CA GLY A 432 16.75 2.17 1.77
C GLY A 432 16.07 0.90 1.22
N VAL A 433 15.29 0.19 2.04
CA VAL A 433 14.52 -1.00 1.62
C VAL A 433 13.25 -0.59 0.88
N LEU A 434 12.52 0.41 1.42
CA LEU A 434 11.22 0.83 0.88
C LEU A 434 11.34 1.74 -0.36
N ALA A 435 12.46 2.44 -0.53
CA ALA A 435 12.70 3.31 -1.69
C ALA A 435 12.74 2.56 -3.04
N ALA A 436 12.95 1.24 -3.02
CA ALA A 436 12.85 0.39 -4.22
C ALA A 436 11.41 0.22 -4.73
N TYR A 437 10.41 0.46 -3.87
CA TYR A 437 8.98 0.28 -4.16
C TYR A 437 8.24 1.60 -4.38
N GLU A 438 8.71 2.70 -3.77
CA GLU A 438 8.10 4.02 -3.91
C GLU A 438 9.16 5.12 -4.06
N SER A 439 9.21 5.72 -5.24
CA SER A 439 10.26 6.67 -5.64
C SER A 439 10.22 7.98 -4.86
N SER A 440 9.07 8.37 -4.30
CA SER A 440 8.96 9.59 -3.48
C SER A 440 9.79 9.55 -2.19
N LEU A 441 10.22 8.35 -1.76
CA LEU A 441 11.12 8.12 -0.64
C LEU A 441 12.61 8.39 -0.96
N LEU A 442 12.95 8.58 -2.24
CA LEU A 442 14.31 8.94 -2.66
C LEU A 442 14.62 10.42 -2.34
N GLY A 443 15.86 10.67 -1.90
CA GLY A 443 16.35 12.03 -1.61
C GLY A 443 15.65 12.70 -0.42
N LEU A 444 15.21 11.91 0.57
CA LEU A 444 14.67 12.44 1.82
C LEU A 444 15.81 12.92 2.75
N PRO A 445 15.59 13.99 3.54
CA PRO A 445 16.58 14.49 4.49
C PRO A 445 17.05 13.38 5.45
N GLY A 446 18.35 13.16 5.57
CA GLY A 446 18.93 12.11 6.43
C GLY A 446 19.04 10.72 5.81
N GLN A 447 18.22 10.41 4.80
CA GLN A 447 18.20 9.10 4.14
C GLN A 447 19.28 8.96 3.05
N GLU A 448 19.83 10.07 2.53
CA GLU A 448 20.89 10.11 1.52
C GLU A 448 22.20 9.41 1.95
N ARG A 449 22.42 9.24 3.26
CA ARG A 449 23.64 8.61 3.82
C ARG A 449 23.51 7.11 4.04
N GLN A 450 22.34 6.53 3.77
CA GLN A 450 22.12 5.11 4.03
C GLN A 450 22.75 4.24 2.95
N ARG A 451 23.51 3.23 3.41
CA ARG A 451 24.08 2.21 2.52
C ARG A 451 22.93 1.36 1.96
N PRO A 452 23.04 0.90 0.69
CA PRO A 452 22.07 -0.04 0.15
C PRO A 452 21.97 -1.26 1.08
N PRO A 453 20.75 -1.76 1.35
CA PRO A 453 20.57 -2.84 2.29
C PRO A 453 21.30 -4.09 1.78
N PRO A 454 21.91 -4.91 2.66
CA PRO A 454 22.64 -6.10 2.25
C PRO A 454 21.73 -7.04 1.45
N THR A 455 22.31 -7.70 0.46
CA THR A 455 21.64 -8.75 -0.32
C THR A 455 21.36 -9.93 0.59
N LEU A 456 20.08 -10.18 0.85
CA LEU A 456 19.63 -11.32 1.66
C LEU A 456 19.07 -12.42 0.77
N PRO A 457 19.00 -13.67 1.27
CA PRO A 457 18.17 -14.70 0.68
C PRO A 457 16.73 -14.19 0.47
N PRO A 458 16.03 -14.58 -0.60
CA PRO A 458 14.77 -13.95 -0.95
C PRO A 458 13.66 -14.04 0.11
N GLU A 459 13.59 -15.12 0.90
CA GLU A 459 12.61 -15.22 1.97
C GLU A 459 12.88 -14.21 3.10
N GLU A 460 14.15 -14.06 3.47
CA GLU A 460 14.59 -13.06 4.45
C GLU A 460 14.44 -11.64 3.90
N ALA A 461 14.69 -11.42 2.61
CA ALA A 461 14.47 -10.14 1.96
C ALA A 461 12.97 -9.77 1.94
N ARG A 462 12.09 -10.73 1.63
CA ARG A 462 10.62 -10.55 1.72
C ARG A 462 10.19 -10.25 3.14
N ALA A 463 10.66 -11.04 4.12
CA ALA A 463 10.37 -10.81 5.53
C ALA A 463 10.84 -9.41 5.98
N ARG A 464 12.03 -8.96 5.54
CA ARG A 464 12.55 -7.63 5.79
C ARG A 464 11.68 -6.52 5.20
N VAL A 465 11.16 -6.69 3.99
CA VAL A 465 10.25 -5.72 3.36
C VAL A 465 8.94 -5.65 4.14
N LEU A 466 8.33 -6.79 4.49
CA LEU A 466 7.09 -6.84 5.27
C LEU A 466 7.26 -6.23 6.65
N ALA A 467 8.36 -6.55 7.35
CA ALA A 467 8.69 -5.94 8.64
C ALA A 467 8.94 -4.42 8.50
N SER A 468 9.66 -4.00 7.46
CA SER A 468 9.93 -2.58 7.20
C SER A 468 8.64 -1.79 6.96
N LEU A 469 7.70 -2.33 6.17
CA LEU A 469 6.39 -1.71 5.92
C LEU A 469 5.57 -1.64 7.20
N ARG A 470 5.44 -2.76 7.91
CA ARG A 470 4.71 -2.85 9.18
C ARG A 470 5.23 -1.84 10.19
N ASP A 471 6.55 -1.81 10.42
CA ASP A 471 7.14 -0.93 11.42
C ASP A 471 7.06 0.55 10.98
N THR A 472 7.06 0.84 9.68
CA THR A 472 6.81 2.18 9.14
C THR A 472 5.37 2.61 9.36
N ILE A 473 4.39 1.71 9.16
CA ILE A 473 2.97 1.95 9.46
C ILE A 473 2.79 2.24 10.96
N TRP A 474 3.45 1.46 11.82
CA TRP A 474 3.43 1.68 13.27
C TRP A 474 4.04 3.03 13.64
N ALA A 475 5.23 3.36 13.12
CA ALA A 475 5.85 4.66 13.34
C ALA A 475 4.97 5.82 12.84
N LEU A 476 4.29 5.66 11.70
CA LEU A 476 3.33 6.66 11.23
C LEU A 476 2.17 6.84 12.23
N SER A 477 1.66 5.73 12.74
CA SER A 477 0.50 5.71 13.65
C SER A 477 0.79 6.26 15.05
N GLU A 478 2.04 6.24 15.53
CA GLU A 478 2.42 6.68 16.88
C GLU A 478 1.89 8.09 17.21
N ARG A 479 2.10 9.06 16.31
CA ARG A 479 1.68 10.45 16.52
C ARG A 479 0.22 10.73 16.12
N SER A 480 -0.28 9.96 15.17
CA SER A 480 -1.60 10.14 14.55
C SER A 480 -2.23 8.77 14.40
N PRO A 481 -3.33 8.42 15.10
CA PRO A 481 -4.02 7.17 14.83
C PRO A 481 -4.34 7.07 13.32
N LEU A 482 -4.22 5.88 12.75
CA LEU A 482 -4.30 5.65 11.31
C LEU A 482 -5.51 4.80 10.95
N VAL A 483 -6.30 5.27 9.99
CA VAL A 483 -7.36 4.51 9.33
C VAL A 483 -6.95 4.28 7.88
N LEU A 484 -6.72 3.02 7.51
CA LEU A 484 -6.40 2.60 6.16
C LEU A 484 -7.66 2.02 5.50
N ALA A 485 -8.20 2.71 4.50
CA ALA A 485 -9.41 2.29 3.78
C ALA A 485 -9.05 1.66 2.43
N LEU A 486 -9.07 0.32 2.35
CA LEU A 486 -8.69 -0.46 1.17
C LEU A 486 -9.92 -0.86 0.35
N ASP A 487 -9.96 -0.51 -0.94
CA ASP A 487 -11.04 -0.94 -1.83
C ASP A 487 -10.66 -2.15 -2.69
N ASP A 488 -11.64 -3.03 -2.91
CA ASP A 488 -11.59 -4.13 -3.88
C ASP A 488 -10.42 -5.11 -3.67
N LEU A 489 -10.24 -5.61 -2.43
CA LEU A 489 -9.15 -6.53 -2.05
C LEU A 489 -9.04 -7.78 -2.92
N GLN A 490 -10.09 -8.18 -3.65
CA GLN A 490 -10.00 -9.26 -4.63
C GLN A 490 -8.87 -9.07 -5.66
N TRP A 491 -8.47 -7.81 -5.93
CA TRP A 491 -7.40 -7.46 -6.87
C TRP A 491 -6.07 -7.11 -6.20
N ALA A 492 -5.93 -7.28 -4.88
CA ALA A 492 -4.68 -7.01 -4.18
C ALA A 492 -3.55 -7.95 -4.63
N ASP A 493 -2.34 -7.40 -4.79
CA ASP A 493 -1.14 -8.16 -5.09
C ASP A 493 -0.69 -9.04 -3.91
N GLU A 494 0.17 -10.02 -4.20
CA GLU A 494 0.64 -11.00 -3.22
C GLU A 494 1.34 -10.34 -2.02
N LEU A 495 2.15 -9.29 -2.26
CA LEU A 495 2.92 -8.66 -1.21
C LEU A 495 2.02 -7.81 -0.29
N SER A 496 1.02 -7.13 -0.87
CA SER A 496 -0.02 -6.43 -0.09
C SER A 496 -0.84 -7.37 0.79
N LEU A 497 -1.27 -8.52 0.28
CA LEU A 497 -2.00 -9.52 1.07
C LEU A 497 -1.12 -10.15 2.15
N SER A 498 0.15 -10.40 1.83
CA SER A 498 1.13 -10.91 2.81
C SER A 498 1.36 -9.91 3.93
N LEU A 499 1.35 -8.60 3.64
CA LEU A 499 1.40 -7.57 4.67
C LEU A 499 0.14 -7.59 5.53
N LEU A 500 -1.06 -7.69 4.93
CA LEU A 500 -2.31 -7.79 5.69
C LEU A 500 -2.31 -9.01 6.62
N ASP A 501 -1.91 -10.18 6.13
CA ASP A 501 -1.75 -11.38 6.93
C ASP A 501 -0.70 -11.20 8.06
N ALA A 502 0.44 -10.57 7.76
CA ALA A 502 1.46 -10.26 8.76
C ALA A 502 0.94 -9.28 9.84
N LEU A 503 0.14 -8.27 9.46
CA LEU A 503 -0.48 -7.34 10.40
C LEU A 503 -1.55 -8.01 11.26
N VAL A 504 -2.35 -8.92 10.68
CA VAL A 504 -3.33 -9.73 11.41
C VAL A 504 -2.64 -10.62 12.45
N LYS A 505 -1.51 -11.25 12.09
CA LYS A 505 -0.72 -12.12 12.98
C LYS A 505 0.08 -11.38 14.06
N SER A 506 0.56 -10.17 13.76
CA SER A 506 1.34 -9.36 14.72
C SER A 506 0.48 -8.54 15.68
N GLY A 507 -0.80 -8.35 15.37
CA GLY A 507 -1.78 -7.67 16.23
C GLY A 507 -1.74 -6.15 16.11
N VAL A 508 -2.86 -5.55 15.67
CA VAL A 508 -3.00 -4.08 15.49
C VAL A 508 -3.66 -3.36 16.67
N GLU A 509 -4.18 -4.12 17.64
CA GLU A 509 -5.09 -3.66 18.69
C GLU A 509 -4.53 -2.49 19.50
N HIS A 510 -3.21 -2.43 19.73
CA HIS A 510 -2.57 -1.38 20.55
C HIS A 510 -1.78 -0.35 19.76
N HIS A 511 -1.80 -0.41 18.43
CA HIS A 511 -0.94 0.44 17.61
C HIS A 511 -1.71 1.61 17.00
N GLY A 512 -3.01 1.73 17.29
CA GLY A 512 -3.84 2.82 16.76
C GLY A 512 -4.00 2.73 15.24
N VAL A 513 -4.06 1.52 14.68
CA VAL A 513 -4.25 1.27 13.25
C VAL A 513 -5.55 0.52 13.01
N LEU A 514 -6.46 1.09 12.24
CA LEU A 514 -7.69 0.46 11.76
C LEU A 514 -7.59 0.21 10.26
N VAL A 515 -7.73 -1.04 9.83
CA VAL A 515 -7.82 -1.39 8.40
C VAL A 515 -9.27 -1.70 8.07
N MET A 516 -9.88 -0.86 7.24
CA MET A 516 -11.21 -1.08 6.68
C MET A 516 -11.03 -1.54 5.24
N ALA A 517 -11.61 -2.68 4.85
CA ALA A 517 -11.38 -3.21 3.51
C ALA A 517 -12.65 -3.74 2.84
N THR A 518 -12.83 -3.53 1.53
CA THR A 518 -13.98 -4.08 0.79
C THR A 518 -13.56 -5.26 -0.09
N TYR A 519 -14.46 -6.24 -0.25
CA TYR A 519 -14.30 -7.30 -1.25
C TYR A 519 -15.64 -7.87 -1.75
N ARG A 520 -15.62 -8.48 -2.93
CA ARG A 520 -16.80 -9.07 -3.56
C ARG A 520 -17.13 -10.45 -2.99
N SER A 521 -18.42 -10.77 -2.89
CA SER A 521 -18.86 -12.08 -2.37
C SER A 521 -18.58 -13.25 -3.31
N GLU A 522 -18.58 -12.97 -4.61
CA GLU A 522 -18.45 -13.88 -5.74
C GLU A 522 -16.99 -14.18 -6.14
N ASP A 523 -16.02 -13.42 -5.61
CA ASP A 523 -14.59 -13.60 -5.89
C ASP A 523 -13.91 -14.36 -4.74
N GLU A 524 -13.81 -15.69 -4.86
CA GLU A 524 -13.33 -16.59 -3.80
C GLU A 524 -11.84 -16.94 -3.94
N ARG A 525 -10.97 -15.98 -3.65
CA ARG A 525 -9.53 -16.26 -3.52
C ARG A 525 -9.22 -16.88 -2.16
N SER A 526 -8.51 -18.00 -2.15
CA SER A 526 -8.19 -18.75 -0.92
C SER A 526 -7.42 -17.91 0.10
N GLU A 527 -6.43 -17.11 -0.33
CA GLU A 527 -5.61 -16.33 0.59
C GLU A 527 -6.41 -15.21 1.28
N LEU A 528 -7.30 -14.55 0.51
CA LEU A 528 -8.17 -13.50 1.04
C LEU A 528 -9.19 -14.07 2.02
N LEU A 529 -9.74 -15.25 1.74
CA LEU A 529 -10.68 -15.94 2.62
C LEU A 529 -10.03 -16.38 3.94
N GLU A 530 -8.76 -16.79 3.92
CA GLU A 530 -8.01 -17.12 5.14
C GLU A 530 -7.85 -15.89 6.04
N ILE A 531 -7.43 -14.75 5.48
CA ILE A 531 -7.30 -13.49 6.22
C ILE A 531 -8.66 -13.06 6.78
N ALA A 532 -9.72 -13.09 5.96
CA ALA A 532 -11.06 -12.66 6.37
C ALA A 532 -11.70 -13.54 7.46
N ARG A 533 -11.22 -14.79 7.63
CA ARG A 533 -11.68 -15.74 8.66
C ARG A 533 -10.88 -15.68 9.96
N ALA A 534 -9.81 -14.89 10.02
CA ALA A 534 -9.04 -14.73 11.24
C ALA A 534 -9.90 -14.12 12.37
N SER A 535 -9.70 -14.57 13.60
CA SER A 535 -10.52 -14.16 14.76
C SER A 535 -10.41 -12.67 15.10
N SER A 536 -9.35 -12.00 14.69
CA SER A 536 -9.12 -10.56 14.86
C SER A 536 -9.76 -9.70 13.77
N VAL A 537 -10.42 -10.31 12.77
CA VAL A 537 -11.09 -9.60 11.66
C VAL A 537 -12.59 -9.62 11.83
N THR A 538 -13.21 -8.44 11.88
CA THR A 538 -14.66 -8.28 11.90
C THR A 538 -15.20 -8.18 10.47
N THR A 539 -15.98 -9.17 10.02
CA THR A 539 -16.61 -9.12 8.69
C THR A 539 -18.06 -8.59 8.78
N ILE A 540 -18.36 -7.53 8.02
CA ILE A 540 -19.70 -6.96 7.81
C ILE A 540 -20.21 -7.41 6.43
N THR A 541 -21.38 -8.05 6.38
CA THR A 541 -22.02 -8.46 5.12
C THR A 541 -23.10 -7.48 4.70
N LEU A 542 -22.97 -6.89 3.51
CA LEU A 542 -23.97 -6.02 2.90
C LEU A 542 -24.90 -6.82 1.97
N GLY A 543 -26.14 -6.99 2.38
CA GLY A 543 -27.23 -7.57 1.57
C GLY A 543 -27.93 -6.53 0.69
N ARG A 544 -28.99 -6.88 -0.04
CA ARG A 544 -29.78 -5.94 -0.86
C ARG A 544 -30.69 -5.05 -0.02
N LEU A 545 -31.16 -3.92 -0.58
CA LEU A 545 -32.09 -3.01 0.08
C LEU A 545 -33.51 -3.58 0.08
N ASP A 546 -34.24 -3.34 1.17
CA ASP A 546 -35.66 -3.65 1.27
C ASP A 546 -36.52 -2.52 0.67
N ARG A 547 -37.83 -2.78 0.54
CA ARG A 547 -38.77 -1.82 -0.05
C ARG A 547 -38.76 -0.44 0.64
N PRO A 548 -38.77 -0.32 1.98
CA PRO A 548 -38.64 0.97 2.64
C PRO A 548 -37.33 1.70 2.32
N ALA A 549 -36.19 1.00 2.30
CA ALA A 549 -34.91 1.61 1.97
C ALA A 549 -34.84 2.05 0.50
N VAL A 550 -35.43 1.30 -0.44
CA VAL A 550 -35.56 1.73 -1.85
C VAL A 550 -36.46 2.96 -1.97
N ALA A 551 -37.60 3.01 -1.27
CA ALA A 551 -38.48 4.17 -1.29
C ALA A 551 -37.74 5.44 -0.87
N ALA A 552 -37.02 5.37 0.24
CA ALA A 552 -36.28 6.51 0.76
C ALA A 552 -35.07 6.88 -0.10
N MET A 553 -34.41 5.89 -0.72
CA MET A 553 -33.39 6.12 -1.73
C MET A 553 -33.94 6.94 -2.92
N VAL A 554 -35.13 6.59 -3.43
CA VAL A 554 -35.77 7.30 -4.54
C VAL A 554 -36.22 8.70 -4.12
N GLU A 555 -36.81 8.84 -2.93
CA GLU A 555 -37.18 10.13 -2.34
C GLU A 555 -35.98 11.08 -2.24
N ASP A 556 -34.86 10.60 -1.70
CA ASP A 556 -33.63 11.37 -1.59
C ASP A 556 -33.09 11.78 -2.95
N MET A 557 -33.10 10.87 -3.94
CA MET A 557 -32.61 11.13 -5.29
C MET A 557 -33.47 12.16 -6.03
N LEU A 558 -34.79 12.16 -5.82
CA LEU A 558 -35.71 13.12 -6.45
C LEU A 558 -35.88 14.42 -5.67
N ALA A 559 -35.47 14.45 -4.40
CA ALA A 559 -35.74 15.50 -3.42
C ALA A 559 -37.23 15.86 -3.30
N GLN A 560 -38.10 14.85 -3.38
CA GLN A 560 -39.54 14.94 -3.19
C GLN A 560 -40.13 13.55 -2.91
N ASP A 561 -41.39 13.51 -2.49
CA ASP A 561 -42.12 12.26 -2.28
C ASP A 561 -42.04 11.36 -3.53
N PRO A 562 -41.68 10.08 -3.36
CA PRO A 562 -41.52 9.19 -4.48
C PRO A 562 -42.91 8.76 -4.99
N PRO A 563 -43.11 8.66 -6.31
CA PRO A 563 -44.32 8.06 -6.84
C PRO A 563 -44.37 6.56 -6.46
N TRP A 564 -45.18 6.20 -5.47
CA TRP A 564 -45.22 4.83 -4.90
C TRP A 564 -45.33 3.68 -5.94
N PRO A 565 -46.13 3.77 -7.02
CA PRO A 565 -46.16 2.73 -8.07
C PRO A 565 -44.81 2.48 -8.74
N VAL A 566 -43.95 3.49 -8.78
CA VAL A 566 -42.60 3.43 -9.36
C VAL A 566 -41.64 2.76 -8.39
N VAL A 567 -41.77 3.01 -7.09
CA VAL A 567 -40.98 2.32 -6.06
C VAL A 567 -41.21 0.82 -6.12
N ASP A 568 -42.46 0.37 -6.25
CA ASP A 568 -42.80 -1.05 -6.33
C ASP A 568 -42.19 -1.70 -7.59
N ALA A 569 -42.27 -1.02 -8.73
CA ALA A 569 -41.63 -1.47 -9.96
C ALA A 569 -40.09 -1.52 -9.81
N LEU A 570 -39.47 -0.50 -9.22
CA LEU A 570 -38.03 -0.44 -8.99
C LEU A 570 -37.56 -1.57 -8.07
N VAL A 571 -38.27 -1.85 -6.97
CA VAL A 571 -37.93 -2.98 -6.07
C VAL A 571 -37.97 -4.31 -6.81
N GLN A 572 -39.01 -4.54 -7.63
CA GLN A 572 -39.16 -5.79 -8.38
C GLN A 572 -38.08 -5.96 -9.46
N HIS A 573 -37.70 -4.88 -10.15
CA HIS A 573 -36.77 -4.95 -11.29
C HIS A 573 -35.29 -4.84 -10.89
N SER A 574 -34.98 -4.08 -9.85
CA SER A 574 -33.63 -3.97 -9.29
C SER A 574 -33.29 -5.09 -8.30
N GLU A 575 -34.30 -5.86 -7.87
CA GLU A 575 -34.22 -6.82 -6.77
C GLU A 575 -33.61 -6.21 -5.49
N GLY A 576 -33.76 -4.89 -5.31
CA GLY A 576 -33.23 -4.12 -4.18
C GLY A 576 -31.76 -3.73 -4.29
N ASN A 577 -31.09 -3.89 -5.44
CA ASN A 577 -29.70 -3.46 -5.60
C ASN A 577 -29.62 -1.94 -5.90
N PRO A 578 -28.99 -1.12 -5.02
CA PRO A 578 -28.98 0.34 -5.13
C PRO A 578 -28.44 0.87 -6.46
N PHE A 579 -27.42 0.22 -7.04
CA PHE A 579 -26.85 0.65 -8.32
C PHE A 579 -27.93 0.69 -9.41
N PHE A 580 -28.74 -0.36 -9.50
CA PHE A 580 -29.80 -0.46 -10.49
C PHE A 580 -30.91 0.56 -10.23
N VAL A 581 -31.34 0.75 -8.98
CA VAL A 581 -32.38 1.74 -8.64
C VAL A 581 -32.02 3.12 -9.19
N GLY A 582 -30.79 3.57 -8.93
CA GLY A 582 -30.34 4.88 -9.43
C GLY A 582 -30.24 4.94 -10.95
N GLU A 583 -29.86 3.83 -11.58
CA GLU A 583 -29.69 3.73 -13.02
C GLU A 583 -31.03 3.68 -13.80
N TYR A 584 -32.03 2.99 -13.26
CA TYR A 584 -33.41 3.02 -13.77
C TYR A 584 -33.96 4.44 -13.77
N LEU A 585 -33.76 5.19 -12.68
CA LEU A 585 -34.20 6.59 -12.60
C LEU A 585 -33.45 7.50 -13.59
N ARG A 586 -32.12 7.40 -13.70
CA ARG A 586 -31.35 8.18 -14.68
C ARG A 586 -31.78 7.88 -16.10
N THR A 587 -32.03 6.62 -16.43
CA THR A 587 -32.50 6.24 -17.77
C THR A 587 -33.90 6.79 -18.04
N ALA A 588 -34.81 6.74 -17.06
CA ALA A 588 -36.14 7.30 -17.21
C ALA A 588 -36.11 8.81 -17.50
N ILE A 589 -35.17 9.55 -16.89
CA ILE A 589 -34.96 10.98 -17.18
C ILE A 589 -34.37 11.18 -18.58
N ALA A 590 -33.33 10.43 -18.92
CA ALA A 590 -32.65 10.55 -20.22
C ALA A 590 -33.58 10.24 -21.40
N GLU A 591 -34.50 9.28 -21.24
CA GLU A 591 -35.51 8.91 -22.25
C GLU A 591 -36.76 9.81 -22.18
N GLY A 592 -36.79 10.83 -21.32
CA GLY A 592 -37.91 11.78 -21.18
C GLY A 592 -39.17 11.20 -20.51
N MET A 593 -39.11 9.96 -20.03
CA MET A 593 -40.24 9.28 -19.38
C MET A 593 -40.54 9.84 -17.99
N LEU A 594 -39.51 10.32 -17.31
CA LEU A 594 -39.58 11.00 -16.02
C LEU A 594 -39.08 12.44 -16.21
N TYR A 595 -39.97 13.40 -16.07
CA TYR A 595 -39.67 14.82 -16.28
C TYR A 595 -40.23 15.66 -15.12
N ARG A 596 -39.73 16.89 -14.99
CA ARG A 596 -40.30 17.88 -14.06
C ARG A 596 -41.31 18.75 -14.80
N ASP A 597 -42.52 18.84 -14.28
CA ASP A 597 -43.57 19.69 -14.83
C ASP A 597 -43.32 21.19 -14.54
N GLU A 598 -44.19 22.08 -15.05
CA GLU A 598 -44.11 23.52 -14.78
C GLU A 598 -44.26 23.89 -13.30
N ALA A 599 -44.80 23.00 -12.48
CA ALA A 599 -44.93 23.16 -11.03
C ALA A 599 -43.71 22.59 -10.26
N GLY A 600 -42.70 22.08 -10.96
CA GLY A 600 -41.51 21.48 -10.35
C GLY A 600 -41.74 20.08 -9.78
N SER A 601 -42.87 19.44 -10.04
CA SER A 601 -43.12 18.07 -9.57
C SER A 601 -42.61 17.06 -10.58
N TRP A 602 -41.92 16.01 -10.11
CA TRP A 602 -41.56 14.91 -10.99
C TRP A 602 -42.81 14.12 -11.42
N ARG A 603 -43.02 13.99 -12.73
CA ARG A 603 -44.13 13.28 -13.34
C ARG A 603 -43.65 12.28 -14.39
N PHE A 604 -44.46 11.25 -14.58
CA PHE A 604 -44.33 10.32 -15.70
C PHE A 604 -45.28 10.73 -16.81
N ASP A 605 -44.86 10.54 -18.05
CA ASP A 605 -45.65 10.89 -19.25
C ASP A 605 -46.99 10.14 -19.31
N GLU A 606 -47.05 8.89 -18.81
CA GLU A 606 -48.28 8.12 -18.62
C GLU A 606 -48.38 7.59 -17.16
N PRO A 607 -49.07 8.29 -16.23
CA PRO A 607 -49.10 7.96 -14.80
C PRO A 607 -49.72 6.58 -14.48
N ASP A 608 -50.84 6.24 -15.11
CA ASP A 608 -51.53 4.96 -14.92
C ASP A 608 -50.74 3.76 -15.47
N ARG A 609 -49.74 4.05 -16.31
CA ARG A 609 -48.84 3.07 -16.89
C ARG A 609 -47.41 3.22 -16.40
N ALA A 610 -47.09 4.07 -15.44
CA ALA A 610 -45.71 4.32 -15.01
C ALA A 610 -44.97 3.02 -14.62
N ALA A 611 -45.63 2.12 -13.89
CA ALA A 611 -45.10 0.80 -13.56
C ALA A 611 -44.91 -0.09 -14.81
N SER A 612 -45.86 -0.06 -15.76
CA SER A 612 -45.76 -0.76 -17.03
C SER A 612 -44.73 -0.14 -17.98
N ALA A 613 -44.53 1.18 -17.93
CA ALA A 613 -43.59 1.95 -18.72
C ALA A 613 -42.17 1.66 -18.26
N LEU A 614 -41.93 1.66 -16.94
CA LEU A 614 -40.68 1.18 -16.33
C LEU A 614 -40.41 -0.30 -16.60
N SER A 615 -41.47 -1.13 -16.70
CA SER A 615 -41.36 -2.54 -17.11
C SER A 615 -41.14 -2.71 -18.61
N SER A 616 -41.57 -1.74 -19.42
CA SER A 616 -41.43 -1.71 -20.89
C SER A 616 -40.13 -1.05 -21.34
N LEU A 617 -39.48 -0.27 -20.47
CA LEU A 617 -38.09 0.11 -20.65
C LEU A 617 -37.32 -1.19 -20.90
N PRO A 618 -36.63 -1.33 -22.05
CA PRO A 618 -35.82 -2.51 -22.32
C PRO A 618 -34.53 -2.40 -21.52
N LEU A 619 -34.68 -2.29 -20.20
CA LEU A 619 -33.65 -2.14 -19.20
C LEU A 619 -33.40 -3.53 -18.63
N PRO A 620 -32.24 -4.11 -18.92
CA PRO A 620 -31.97 -5.47 -18.53
C PRO A 620 -31.87 -5.60 -17.01
N ARG A 621 -32.38 -6.71 -16.47
CA ARG A 621 -32.34 -7.03 -15.03
C ARG A 621 -30.93 -7.26 -14.48
N THR A 622 -29.91 -7.19 -15.34
CA THR A 622 -28.51 -7.41 -15.00
C THR A 622 -27.66 -6.26 -15.50
N LEU A 623 -26.58 -5.98 -14.74
CA LEU A 623 -25.68 -4.86 -14.98
C LEU A 623 -24.96 -5.02 -16.32
N ILE A 624 -24.74 -6.28 -16.72
CA ILE A 624 -24.13 -6.65 -17.99
C ILE A 624 -24.97 -6.14 -19.15
N ALA A 625 -26.25 -6.51 -19.22
CA ALA A 625 -27.03 -6.21 -20.40
C ALA A 625 -27.40 -4.71 -20.51
N LEU A 626 -27.50 -3.99 -19.39
CA LEU A 626 -27.56 -2.52 -19.41
C LEU A 626 -26.32 -1.91 -20.08
N VAL A 627 -25.15 -2.39 -19.71
CA VAL A 627 -23.88 -1.95 -20.28
C VAL A 627 -23.82 -2.32 -21.77
N GLU A 628 -24.22 -3.53 -22.16
CA GLU A 628 -24.29 -3.95 -23.57
C GLU A 628 -25.11 -2.96 -24.39
N ARG A 629 -26.30 -2.57 -23.91
CA ARG A 629 -27.16 -1.60 -24.59
C ARG A 629 -26.52 -0.21 -24.71
N ARG A 630 -25.81 0.25 -23.67
CA ARG A 630 -25.07 1.53 -23.72
C ARG A 630 -23.98 1.48 -24.79
N LEU A 631 -23.25 0.37 -24.87
CA LEU A 631 -22.20 0.15 -25.87
C LEU A 631 -22.77 0.00 -27.28
N ASP A 632 -23.94 -0.61 -27.45
CA ASP A 632 -24.58 -0.80 -28.75
C ASP A 632 -25.02 0.51 -29.42
N ARG A 633 -25.35 1.53 -28.63
CA ARG A 633 -25.76 2.87 -29.11
C ARG A 633 -24.60 3.72 -29.62
N LEU A 634 -23.36 3.32 -29.36
CA LEU A 634 -22.17 4.04 -29.79
C LEU A 634 -21.98 3.95 -31.31
N ASP A 635 -21.44 5.04 -31.87
CA ASP A 635 -21.01 5.07 -33.26
C ASP A 635 -19.77 4.17 -33.50
N PRO A 636 -19.38 3.88 -34.75
CA PRO A 636 -18.25 2.99 -35.03
C PRO A 636 -16.91 3.48 -34.45
N GLN A 637 -16.69 4.78 -34.36
CA GLN A 637 -15.42 5.37 -33.89
C GLN A 637 -15.35 5.34 -32.35
N GLU A 638 -16.46 5.62 -31.68
CA GLU A 638 -16.67 5.46 -30.25
C GLU A 638 -16.52 3.99 -29.82
N LYS A 639 -17.12 3.04 -30.56
CA LYS A 639 -16.94 1.60 -30.30
C LYS A 639 -15.49 1.16 -30.43
N ALA A 640 -14.77 1.66 -31.45
CA ALA A 640 -13.35 1.36 -31.63
C ALA A 640 -12.49 1.88 -30.47
N LEU A 641 -12.74 3.12 -30.02
CA LEU A 641 -12.08 3.71 -28.85
C LEU A 641 -12.39 2.91 -27.57
N VAL A 642 -13.65 2.54 -27.34
CA VAL A 642 -14.03 1.74 -26.16
C VAL A 642 -13.41 0.34 -26.18
N ALA A 643 -13.39 -0.31 -27.34
CA ALA A 643 -12.77 -1.62 -27.51
C ALA A 643 -11.27 -1.55 -27.18
N LEU A 644 -10.54 -0.57 -27.73
CA LEU A 644 -9.13 -0.39 -27.45
C LEU A 644 -8.86 0.01 -25.99
N ALA A 645 -9.66 0.92 -25.42
CA ALA A 645 -9.58 1.29 -24.02
C ALA A 645 -9.78 0.07 -23.10
N SER A 646 -10.71 -0.84 -23.47
CA SER A 646 -11.00 -2.03 -22.67
C SER A 646 -9.82 -3.00 -22.59
N VAL A 647 -8.98 -3.00 -23.64
CA VAL A 647 -7.73 -3.76 -23.72
C VAL A 647 -6.66 -3.14 -22.83
N PHE A 648 -6.47 -1.81 -22.86
CA PHE A 648 -5.44 -1.11 -22.07
C PHE A 648 -5.59 -1.30 -20.55
N GLY A 649 -6.81 -1.44 -20.04
CA GLY A 649 -7.06 -1.73 -18.62
C GLY A 649 -7.95 -0.69 -17.93
N GLN A 650 -7.83 -0.58 -16.59
CA GLN A 650 -8.65 0.35 -15.79
C GLN A 650 -8.22 1.81 -15.93
N GLU A 651 -6.91 2.08 -16.03
CA GLU A 651 -6.36 3.42 -16.22
C GLU A 651 -5.49 3.44 -17.48
N LEU A 652 -5.70 4.45 -18.32
CA LEU A 652 -5.04 4.57 -19.62
C LEU A 652 -4.73 6.04 -19.95
N ASP A 653 -3.65 6.30 -20.68
CA ASP A 653 -3.34 7.66 -21.15
C ASP A 653 -4.22 7.98 -22.37
N GLY A 654 -4.89 9.15 -22.35
CA GLY A 654 -5.75 9.57 -23.46
C GLY A 654 -5.01 9.76 -24.78
N ASP A 655 -3.76 10.19 -24.73
CA ASP A 655 -2.92 10.33 -25.91
C ASP A 655 -2.59 8.96 -26.51
N LEU A 656 -2.31 7.96 -25.65
CA LEU A 656 -2.07 6.57 -26.09
C LEU A 656 -3.31 5.98 -26.75
N LEU A 657 -4.49 6.26 -26.18
CA LEU A 657 -5.75 5.76 -26.72
C LEU A 657 -6.00 6.33 -28.11
N ILE A 658 -5.83 7.64 -28.29
CA ILE A 658 -6.01 8.30 -29.59
C ILE A 658 -4.96 7.81 -30.60
N ALA A 659 -3.70 7.69 -30.19
CA ALA A 659 -2.62 7.20 -31.05
C ALA A 659 -2.80 5.74 -31.47
N GLY A 660 -3.48 4.93 -30.66
CA GLY A 660 -3.69 3.51 -30.91
C GLY A 660 -4.89 3.17 -31.80
N VAL A 661 -5.80 4.10 -32.10
CA VAL A 661 -6.98 3.91 -32.98
C VAL A 661 -6.67 4.28 -34.44
N GLU A 662 -7.34 3.64 -35.41
CA GLU A 662 -7.17 3.91 -36.84
C GLU A 662 -7.87 5.23 -37.19
N GLY A 663 -7.20 6.11 -37.95
CA GLY A 663 -7.74 7.44 -38.24
C GLY A 663 -7.54 8.47 -37.11
N ALA A 664 -6.42 8.37 -36.37
CA ALA A 664 -6.05 9.33 -35.33
C ALA A 664 -6.11 10.79 -35.85
N GLY A 665 -6.87 11.66 -35.16
CA GLY A 665 -7.12 13.03 -35.56
C GLY A 665 -8.30 13.66 -34.79
N ALA A 666 -8.82 14.78 -35.29
CA ALA A 666 -9.87 15.57 -34.62
C ALA A 666 -11.14 14.75 -34.29
N ALA A 667 -11.53 13.82 -35.17
CA ALA A 667 -12.71 12.97 -34.97
C ALA A 667 -12.56 12.00 -33.78
N SER A 668 -11.35 11.48 -33.52
CA SER A 668 -11.11 10.61 -32.36
C SER A 668 -11.10 11.39 -31.04
N THR A 669 -10.63 12.64 -31.08
CA THR A 669 -10.73 13.56 -29.94
C THR A 669 -12.21 13.88 -29.65
N GLU A 670 -13.02 14.14 -30.67
CA GLU A 670 -14.45 14.39 -30.52
C GLU A 670 -15.21 13.15 -29.98
N ALA A 671 -14.92 11.97 -30.50
CA ALA A 671 -15.49 10.71 -30.02
C ALA A 671 -15.08 10.43 -28.55
N LEU A 672 -13.84 10.72 -28.17
CA LEU A 672 -13.41 10.63 -26.77
C LEU A 672 -14.21 11.60 -25.88
N GLU A 673 -14.42 12.84 -26.31
CA GLU A 673 -15.27 13.79 -25.58
C GLU A 673 -16.73 13.30 -25.50
N THR A 674 -17.27 12.65 -26.54
CA THR A 674 -18.59 12.02 -26.47
C THR A 674 -18.63 10.87 -25.46
N LEU A 675 -17.64 9.97 -25.45
CA LEU A 675 -17.56 8.88 -24.46
C LEU A 675 -17.50 9.41 -23.03
N ARG A 676 -16.87 10.57 -22.83
CA ARG A 676 -16.85 11.28 -21.54
C ARG A 676 -18.19 11.89 -21.19
N ARG A 677 -18.87 12.53 -22.15
CA ARG A 677 -20.25 13.01 -21.97
C ARG A 677 -21.22 11.88 -21.62
N LEU A 678 -21.05 10.72 -22.25
CA LEU A 678 -21.84 9.51 -22.00
C LEU A 678 -21.43 8.75 -20.73
N GLN A 679 -20.42 9.24 -19.99
CA GLN A 679 -19.92 8.63 -18.74
C GLN A 679 -19.44 7.17 -18.92
N ILE A 680 -18.96 6.83 -20.12
CA ILE A 680 -18.31 5.54 -20.40
C ILE A 680 -16.86 5.63 -19.97
N LEU A 681 -16.20 6.74 -20.30
CA LEU A 681 -14.86 7.08 -19.84
C LEU A 681 -14.90 8.32 -18.94
N GLU A 682 -14.09 8.32 -17.89
CA GLU A 682 -13.91 9.44 -16.97
C GLU A 682 -12.43 9.84 -16.92
N GLU A 683 -12.17 11.08 -16.52
CA GLU A 683 -10.80 11.58 -16.32
C GLU A 683 -10.37 11.33 -14.86
N ALA A 684 -9.25 10.63 -14.71
CA ALA A 684 -8.59 10.29 -13.46
C ALA A 684 -7.50 11.32 -13.11
N PRO A 685 -7.04 11.36 -11.84
CA PRO A 685 -5.87 12.13 -11.41
C PRO A 685 -4.68 12.03 -12.39
N GLY A 686 -4.12 13.18 -12.78
CA GLY A 686 -2.94 13.24 -13.65
C GLY A 686 -3.22 13.24 -15.16
N GLY A 687 -4.50 13.35 -15.58
CA GLY A 687 -4.88 13.42 -17.00
C GLY A 687 -5.03 12.04 -17.66
N HIS A 688 -5.03 10.97 -16.87
CA HIS A 688 -5.36 9.63 -17.34
C HIS A 688 -6.87 9.47 -17.51
N LEU A 689 -7.28 8.55 -18.37
CA LEU A 689 -8.66 8.13 -18.57
C LEU A 689 -8.91 6.79 -17.88
N ARG A 690 -10.18 6.54 -17.56
CA ARG A 690 -10.64 5.26 -17.02
C ARG A 690 -12.07 4.97 -17.42
N PHE A 691 -12.55 3.75 -17.19
CA PHE A 691 -13.97 3.45 -17.31
C PHE A 691 -14.77 3.97 -16.11
N GLY A 692 -15.93 4.57 -16.37
CA GLY A 692 -16.85 5.02 -15.30
C GLY A 692 -17.35 3.85 -14.43
N HIS A 693 -17.34 2.62 -14.96
CA HIS A 693 -17.62 1.42 -14.19
C HIS A 693 -16.82 0.22 -14.71
N ASP A 694 -16.26 -0.60 -13.82
CA ASP A 694 -15.44 -1.76 -14.21
C ASP A 694 -16.20 -2.75 -15.09
N LYS A 695 -17.51 -2.90 -14.86
CA LYS A 695 -18.35 -3.74 -15.71
C LYS A 695 -18.48 -3.23 -17.14
N ILE A 696 -18.36 -1.92 -17.38
CA ILE A 696 -18.32 -1.36 -18.74
C ILE A 696 -17.11 -1.91 -19.49
N ARG A 697 -15.95 -1.90 -18.83
CA ARG A 697 -14.73 -2.49 -19.38
C ARG A 697 -14.87 -3.99 -19.61
N GLU A 698 -15.35 -4.74 -18.62
CA GLU A 698 -15.49 -6.21 -18.71
C GLU A 698 -16.40 -6.62 -19.88
N VAL A 699 -17.55 -5.95 -20.03
CA VAL A 699 -18.51 -6.24 -21.10
C VAL A 699 -17.97 -5.77 -22.45
N ALA A 700 -17.42 -4.56 -22.53
CA ALA A 700 -16.79 -4.07 -23.76
C ALA A 700 -15.71 -5.03 -24.25
N TYR A 701 -14.85 -5.51 -23.35
CA TYR A 701 -13.81 -6.48 -23.67
C TYR A 701 -14.40 -7.84 -24.08
N ALA A 702 -15.45 -8.30 -23.41
CA ALA A 702 -16.13 -9.57 -23.71
C ALA A 702 -16.83 -9.57 -25.09
N GLN A 703 -17.32 -8.42 -25.55
CA GLN A 703 -17.93 -8.25 -26.87
C GLN A 703 -16.93 -8.26 -28.03
N ILE A 704 -15.64 -8.07 -27.77
CA ILE A 704 -14.60 -8.10 -28.81
C ILE A 704 -14.47 -9.52 -29.38
N PRO A 705 -14.66 -9.72 -30.69
CA PRO A 705 -14.39 -11.01 -31.34
C PRO A 705 -12.96 -11.47 -31.09
N ARG A 706 -12.75 -12.78 -30.88
CA ARG A 706 -11.42 -13.33 -30.54
C ARG A 706 -10.31 -12.91 -31.53
N ASP A 707 -10.64 -12.89 -32.83
CA ASP A 707 -9.67 -12.55 -33.89
C ASP A 707 -9.30 -11.05 -33.88
N GLU A 708 -10.23 -10.18 -33.49
CA GLU A 708 -9.99 -8.73 -33.36
C GLU A 708 -9.29 -8.38 -32.05
N ARG A 709 -9.54 -9.14 -30.98
CA ARG A 709 -8.90 -8.97 -29.68
C ARG A 709 -7.37 -9.05 -29.80
N ALA A 710 -6.84 -10.02 -30.53
CA ALA A 710 -5.41 -10.16 -30.76
C ALA A 710 -4.81 -8.93 -31.48
N LYS A 711 -5.52 -8.36 -32.46
CA LYS A 711 -5.08 -7.13 -33.17
C LYS A 711 -5.08 -5.92 -32.25
N LEU A 712 -6.11 -5.76 -31.42
CA LEU A 712 -6.18 -4.65 -30.45
C LEU A 712 -5.09 -4.76 -29.38
N HIS A 713 -4.83 -5.97 -28.87
CA HIS A 713 -3.71 -6.21 -27.94
C HIS A 713 -2.36 -5.89 -28.60
N ARG A 714 -2.16 -6.20 -29.88
CA ARG A 714 -0.94 -5.83 -30.62
C ARG A 714 -0.75 -4.33 -30.67
N ARG A 715 -1.80 -3.59 -31.07
CA ARG A 715 -1.80 -2.13 -31.15
C ARG A 715 -1.56 -1.47 -29.80
N ALA A 716 -2.19 -1.98 -28.74
CA ALA A 716 -1.97 -1.51 -27.38
C ALA A 716 -0.50 -1.69 -26.95
N GLY A 717 0.08 -2.88 -27.21
CA GLY A 717 1.49 -3.16 -26.93
C GLY A 717 2.44 -2.23 -27.71
N GLU A 718 2.21 -2.04 -29.00
CA GLU A 718 3.01 -1.16 -29.86
C GLU A 718 2.92 0.30 -29.45
N ALA A 719 1.73 0.78 -29.06
CA ALA A 719 1.55 2.16 -28.58
C ALA A 719 2.29 2.43 -27.27
N ILE A 720 2.24 1.49 -26.31
CA ILE A 720 3.00 1.58 -25.05
C ILE A 720 4.51 1.53 -25.32
N GLU A 721 4.95 0.59 -26.17
CA GLU A 721 6.36 0.42 -26.56
C GLU A 721 6.91 1.67 -27.26
N ALA A 722 6.12 2.32 -28.12
CA ALA A 722 6.53 3.53 -28.82
C ALA A 722 6.65 4.77 -27.91
N ARG A 723 5.74 4.95 -26.94
CA ARG A 723 5.72 6.14 -26.08
C ARG A 723 6.71 6.06 -24.92
N TYR A 724 6.82 4.89 -24.28
CA TYR A 724 7.63 4.71 -23.07
C TYR A 724 8.88 3.85 -23.28
N GLY A 725 9.02 3.20 -24.44
CA GLY A 725 10.10 2.23 -24.65
C GLY A 725 10.01 1.08 -23.65
N GLY A 726 11.17 0.55 -23.28
CA GLY A 726 11.31 -0.47 -22.23
C GLY A 726 11.27 0.09 -20.80
N ALA A 727 10.53 1.17 -20.52
CA ALA A 727 10.46 1.73 -19.18
C ALA A 727 10.00 0.68 -18.15
N SER A 728 10.79 0.53 -17.09
CA SER A 728 10.71 -0.58 -16.14
C SER A 728 9.30 -0.88 -15.61
N GLU A 729 8.50 0.15 -15.36
CA GLU A 729 7.17 0.07 -14.73
C GLU A 729 6.07 -0.51 -15.64
N ARG A 730 6.23 -0.45 -16.98
CA ARG A 730 5.21 -0.92 -17.93
C ARG A 730 5.54 -2.27 -18.58
N ILE A 731 6.73 -2.83 -18.30
CA ILE A 731 7.21 -4.11 -18.85
C ILE A 731 6.21 -5.27 -18.64
N PRO A 732 5.61 -5.46 -17.45
CA PRO A 732 4.66 -6.56 -17.25
C PRO A 732 3.38 -6.42 -18.09
N SER A 733 2.92 -5.19 -18.31
CA SER A 733 1.76 -4.90 -19.16
C SER A 733 2.07 -5.17 -20.63
N LEU A 734 3.24 -4.74 -21.11
CA LEU A 734 3.73 -5.02 -22.46
C LEU A 734 3.77 -6.52 -22.74
N ALA A 735 4.32 -7.30 -21.81
CA ALA A 735 4.41 -8.76 -21.95
C ALA A 735 3.03 -9.40 -22.13
N CYS A 736 2.04 -9.00 -21.33
CA CYS A 736 0.67 -9.52 -21.41
C CYS A 736 -0.01 -9.13 -22.71
N HIS A 737 0.15 -7.88 -23.18
CA HIS A 737 -0.41 -7.45 -24.46
C HIS A 737 0.16 -8.24 -25.64
N PHE A 738 1.48 -8.45 -25.70
CA PHE A 738 2.06 -9.23 -26.80
C PHE A 738 1.70 -10.71 -26.73
N ALA A 739 1.50 -11.29 -25.54
CA ALA A 739 1.04 -12.67 -25.37
C ALA A 739 -0.37 -12.87 -25.94
N GLU A 740 -1.32 -12.03 -25.51
CA GLU A 740 -2.70 -12.03 -25.99
C GLU A 740 -2.81 -11.70 -27.50
N ALA A 741 -1.80 -11.00 -28.06
CA ALA A 741 -1.69 -10.69 -29.49
C ALA A 741 -1.09 -11.83 -30.35
N GLY A 742 -0.67 -12.94 -29.73
CA GLY A 742 0.06 -14.02 -30.39
C GLY A 742 1.46 -13.61 -30.89
N ALA A 743 2.00 -12.49 -30.40
CA ALA A 743 3.35 -12.02 -30.71
C ALA A 743 4.36 -12.68 -29.76
N HIS A 744 4.43 -14.01 -29.83
CA HIS A 744 5.12 -14.89 -28.88
C HIS A 744 6.58 -14.50 -28.61
N GLY A 745 7.33 -14.05 -29.63
CA GLY A 745 8.73 -13.62 -29.46
C GLY A 745 8.88 -12.39 -28.56
N LYS A 746 8.11 -11.33 -28.82
CA LYS A 746 8.08 -10.11 -27.98
C LYS A 746 7.53 -10.43 -26.58
N ALA A 747 6.47 -11.25 -26.50
CA ALA A 747 5.88 -11.65 -25.23
C ALA A 747 6.89 -12.35 -24.32
N SER A 748 7.63 -13.33 -24.88
CA SER A 748 8.68 -14.05 -24.17
C SER A 748 9.78 -13.12 -23.65
N LYS A 749 10.27 -12.21 -24.50
CA LYS A 749 11.28 -11.20 -24.14
C LYS A 749 10.84 -10.34 -22.95
N TYR A 750 9.64 -9.77 -23.01
CA TYR A 750 9.15 -8.88 -21.95
C TYR A 750 8.78 -9.64 -20.67
N PHE A 751 8.28 -10.88 -20.75
CA PHE A 751 8.09 -11.71 -19.56
C PHE A 751 9.42 -12.06 -18.88
N ALA A 752 10.47 -12.34 -19.65
CA ALA A 752 11.81 -12.59 -19.10
C ALA A 752 12.36 -11.35 -18.36
N GLN A 753 12.19 -10.16 -18.93
CA GLN A 753 12.57 -8.90 -18.27
C GLN A 753 11.75 -8.63 -17.00
N ALA A 754 10.43 -8.85 -17.05
CA ALA A 754 9.57 -8.73 -15.88
C ALA A 754 9.98 -9.72 -14.77
N ALA A 755 10.32 -10.95 -15.13
CA ALA A 755 10.78 -11.95 -14.18
C ALA A 755 12.12 -11.61 -13.56
N ALA A 756 13.07 -11.07 -14.35
CA ALA A 756 14.34 -10.57 -13.84
C ALA A 756 14.11 -9.47 -12.80
N ARG A 757 13.22 -8.51 -13.08
CA ARG A 757 12.84 -7.47 -12.11
C ARG A 757 12.19 -8.02 -10.86
N ALA A 758 11.23 -8.94 -11.01
CA ALA A 758 10.57 -9.59 -9.87
C ALA A 758 11.58 -10.33 -8.99
N ARG A 759 12.56 -11.00 -9.60
CA ARG A 759 13.68 -11.67 -8.89
C ARG A 759 14.55 -10.65 -8.16
N ASP A 760 14.89 -9.53 -8.79
CA ASP A 760 15.72 -8.48 -8.19
C ASP A 760 15.01 -7.78 -7.02
N LEU A 761 13.66 -7.76 -7.05
CA LEU A 761 12.79 -7.33 -5.95
C LEU A 761 12.43 -8.47 -4.98
N TYR A 762 13.05 -9.65 -5.10
CA TYR A 762 12.84 -10.83 -4.25
C TYR A 762 11.41 -11.42 -4.27
N ALA A 763 10.59 -11.06 -5.25
CA ALA A 763 9.27 -11.63 -5.50
C ALA A 763 9.40 -12.97 -6.26
N ASN A 764 10.00 -13.99 -5.62
CA ASN A 764 10.34 -15.27 -6.27
C ASN A 764 9.16 -16.01 -6.90
N GLN A 765 7.99 -16.04 -6.26
CA GLN A 765 6.80 -16.72 -6.79
C GLN A 765 6.29 -16.03 -8.06
N GLU A 766 6.28 -14.69 -8.06
CA GLU A 766 5.97 -13.90 -9.26
C GLU A 766 7.01 -14.12 -10.36
N ALA A 767 8.31 -14.12 -10.00
CA ALA A 767 9.39 -14.42 -10.94
C ALA A 767 9.25 -15.83 -11.57
N ILE A 768 8.87 -16.84 -10.78
CA ILE A 768 8.56 -18.20 -11.27
C ILE A 768 7.38 -18.16 -12.24
N ARG A 769 6.27 -17.50 -11.88
CA ARG A 769 5.09 -17.37 -12.74
C ARG A 769 5.42 -16.67 -14.06
N LEU A 770 6.20 -15.59 -14.02
CA LEU A 770 6.62 -14.82 -15.19
C LEU A 770 7.61 -15.62 -16.07
N LEU A 771 8.57 -16.35 -15.49
CA LEU A 771 9.47 -17.23 -16.24
C LEU A 771 8.71 -18.37 -16.93
N MET A 772 7.74 -18.98 -16.25
CA MET A 772 6.91 -20.01 -16.87
C MET A 772 6.12 -19.46 -18.07
N LYS A 773 5.60 -18.24 -17.97
CA LYS A 773 4.98 -17.54 -19.11
C LYS A 773 6.02 -17.27 -20.22
N ALA A 774 7.20 -16.76 -19.89
CA ALA A 774 8.27 -16.50 -20.85
C ALA A 774 8.66 -17.76 -21.64
N ILE A 775 8.77 -18.91 -20.96
CA ILE A 775 9.08 -20.22 -21.54
C ILE A 775 7.94 -20.68 -22.46
N ASN A 776 6.69 -20.61 -22.01
CA ASN A 776 5.54 -21.02 -22.82
C ASN A 776 5.46 -20.20 -24.13
N GLU A 777 5.60 -18.89 -24.03
CA GLU A 777 5.65 -18.01 -25.22
C GLU A 777 6.86 -18.33 -26.10
N ARG A 778 8.04 -18.60 -25.51
CA ARG A 778 9.25 -18.93 -26.27
C ARG A 778 9.11 -20.19 -27.11
N VAL A 779 8.42 -21.21 -26.59
CA VAL A 779 8.18 -22.49 -27.27
C VAL A 779 7.22 -22.32 -28.46
N GLN A 780 6.26 -21.38 -28.36
CA GLN A 780 5.31 -21.09 -29.43
C GLN A 780 5.87 -20.13 -30.49
N ALA A 781 6.98 -19.42 -30.21
CA ALA A 781 7.58 -18.47 -31.13
C ALA A 781 8.30 -19.15 -32.32
N PRO A 782 8.16 -18.62 -33.56
CA PRO A 782 8.88 -19.13 -34.72
C PRO A 782 10.40 -18.97 -34.54
N ALA A 783 11.17 -20.00 -34.89
CA ALA A 783 12.64 -20.00 -34.75
C ALA A 783 13.36 -18.91 -35.58
N ALA A 784 12.67 -18.25 -36.51
CA ALA A 784 13.22 -17.19 -37.36
C ALA A 784 13.29 -15.80 -36.70
N ASP A 785 12.70 -15.61 -35.51
CA ASP A 785 12.77 -14.33 -34.79
C ASP A 785 14.18 -14.11 -34.21
N ALA A 786 14.85 -13.04 -34.63
CA ALA A 786 16.26 -12.76 -34.32
C ALA A 786 16.53 -12.30 -32.86
N ASP A 787 15.49 -11.97 -32.09
CA ASP A 787 15.59 -11.36 -30.74
C ASP A 787 14.93 -12.25 -29.66
N LEU A 788 14.93 -13.56 -29.88
CA LEU A 788 14.34 -14.52 -28.96
C LEU A 788 15.28 -14.80 -27.76
N PRO A 789 14.76 -14.79 -26.53
CA PRO A 789 15.54 -15.22 -25.37
C PRO A 789 15.94 -16.70 -25.52
N ASP A 790 17.12 -17.06 -25.00
CA ASP A 790 17.58 -18.45 -25.00
C ASP A 790 16.68 -19.31 -24.09
N LEU A 791 16.08 -20.35 -24.66
CA LEU A 791 15.17 -21.26 -23.96
C LEU A 791 15.90 -22.04 -22.87
N ALA A 792 17.15 -22.46 -23.10
CA ALA A 792 17.96 -23.14 -22.09
C ALA A 792 18.24 -22.21 -20.90
N ALA A 793 18.63 -20.96 -21.17
CA ALA A 793 18.83 -19.95 -20.13
C ALA A 793 17.56 -19.65 -19.32
N LEU A 794 16.38 -19.58 -19.94
CA LEU A 794 15.11 -19.37 -19.22
C LEU A 794 14.80 -20.53 -18.26
N HIS A 795 14.98 -21.77 -18.72
CA HIS A 795 14.81 -22.97 -17.89
C HIS A 795 15.83 -23.04 -16.75
N GLU A 796 17.09 -22.67 -17.02
CA GLU A 796 18.13 -22.59 -16.00
C GLU A 796 17.79 -21.55 -14.92
N GLN A 797 17.32 -20.35 -15.31
CA GLN A 797 16.87 -19.32 -14.37
C GLN A 797 15.67 -19.79 -13.53
N LEU A 798 14.73 -20.50 -14.14
CA LEU A 798 13.59 -21.09 -13.42
C LEU A 798 14.06 -22.12 -12.38
N GLY A 799 15.02 -22.98 -12.76
CA GLY A 799 15.65 -23.94 -11.86
C GLY A 799 16.35 -23.25 -10.69
N ASP A 800 17.11 -22.18 -10.96
CA ASP A 800 17.83 -21.43 -9.92
C ASP A 800 16.88 -20.82 -8.89
N ILE A 801 15.77 -20.20 -9.33
CA ILE A 801 14.80 -19.61 -8.40
C ILE A 801 14.07 -20.71 -7.61
N ARG A 802 13.64 -21.80 -8.27
CA ARG A 802 13.00 -22.95 -7.59
C ARG A 802 13.91 -23.61 -6.56
N GLY A 803 15.19 -23.78 -6.89
CA GLY A 803 16.19 -24.34 -5.98
C GLY A 803 16.48 -23.44 -4.77
N ARG A 804 16.25 -22.13 -4.89
CA ARG A 804 16.33 -21.15 -3.78
C ARG A 804 15.11 -21.21 -2.86
N VAL A 805 13.90 -21.38 -3.38
CA VAL A 805 12.66 -21.55 -2.56
C VAL A 805 12.45 -22.98 -2.07
N ALA A 806 13.55 -23.74 -1.95
CA ALA A 806 13.57 -25.14 -1.49
C ALA A 806 12.71 -26.15 -2.29
N ASP A 807 12.17 -25.80 -3.47
CA ASP A 807 11.44 -26.72 -4.36
C ASP A 807 12.42 -27.52 -5.24
N GLN A 808 13.24 -28.36 -4.59
CA GLN A 808 14.31 -29.11 -5.26
C GLN A 808 13.83 -30.02 -6.39
N PRO A 809 12.70 -30.77 -6.28
CA PRO A 809 12.21 -31.60 -7.38
C PRO A 809 11.89 -30.79 -8.63
N ARG A 810 11.14 -29.69 -8.50
CA ARG A 810 10.77 -28.86 -9.66
C ARG A 810 11.92 -28.01 -10.18
N ALA A 811 12.94 -27.76 -9.37
CA ALA A 811 14.20 -27.18 -9.83
C ALA A 811 14.93 -28.14 -10.78
N ARG A 812 14.99 -29.43 -10.44
CA ARG A 812 15.56 -30.46 -11.32
C ARG A 812 14.80 -30.59 -12.64
N ASP A 813 13.47 -30.64 -12.59
CA ASP A 813 12.66 -30.69 -13.82
C ASP A 813 12.98 -29.51 -14.77
N ALA A 814 13.22 -28.33 -14.20
CA ALA A 814 13.61 -27.15 -14.97
C ALA A 814 15.04 -27.27 -15.52
N TYR A 815 16.01 -27.77 -14.75
CA TYR A 815 17.36 -28.01 -15.24
C TYR A 815 17.43 -29.11 -16.29
N ASP A 816 16.65 -30.19 -16.17
CA ASP A 816 16.54 -31.26 -17.16
C ASP A 816 15.95 -30.72 -18.48
N ALA A 817 14.96 -29.82 -18.39
CA ALA A 817 14.44 -29.10 -19.56
C ALA A 817 15.49 -28.16 -20.18
N ALA A 818 16.33 -27.50 -19.36
CA ALA A 818 17.45 -26.71 -19.85
C ALA A 818 18.49 -27.57 -20.59
N LEU A 819 18.81 -28.77 -20.06
CA LEU A 819 19.71 -29.73 -20.71
C LEU A 819 19.18 -30.19 -22.06
N ALA A 820 17.88 -30.45 -22.16
CA ALA A 820 17.24 -30.84 -23.42
C ALA A 820 17.24 -29.72 -24.48
N ALA A 821 17.26 -28.45 -24.03
CA ALA A 821 17.25 -27.27 -24.90
C ALA A 821 18.66 -26.73 -25.23
N ALA A 822 19.70 -27.13 -24.50
CA ALA A 822 21.05 -26.62 -24.65
C ALA A 822 21.73 -27.15 -25.94
N PRO A 823 22.41 -26.30 -26.73
CA PRO A 823 22.99 -26.66 -28.03
C PRO A 823 24.27 -27.53 -27.97
N GLY A 824 24.48 -28.31 -26.90
CA GLY A 824 25.65 -29.17 -26.73
C GLY A 824 26.93 -28.42 -26.33
N GLU A 825 26.83 -27.18 -25.86
CA GLU A 825 27.98 -26.40 -25.38
C GLU A 825 28.54 -26.99 -24.06
N PRO A 826 29.80 -27.43 -24.01
CA PRO A 826 30.35 -28.14 -22.85
C PRO A 826 30.27 -27.37 -21.52
N LEU A 827 30.47 -26.05 -21.55
CA LEU A 827 30.41 -25.20 -20.36
C LEU A 827 29.00 -25.14 -19.76
N GLN A 828 27.98 -24.95 -20.59
CA GLN A 828 26.59 -24.88 -20.16
C GLN A 828 26.12 -26.25 -19.62
N LEU A 829 26.49 -27.34 -20.30
CA LEU A 829 26.17 -28.70 -19.86
C LEU A 829 26.82 -29.02 -18.50
N ALA A 830 28.11 -28.72 -18.34
CA ALA A 830 28.81 -28.92 -17.07
C ALA A 830 28.14 -28.15 -15.92
N ARG A 831 27.77 -26.89 -16.16
CA ARG A 831 27.05 -26.05 -15.21
C ARG A 831 25.70 -26.63 -14.80
N LEU A 832 24.92 -27.13 -15.76
CA LEU A 832 23.61 -27.73 -15.48
C LEU A 832 23.75 -29.02 -14.68
N TYR A 833 24.69 -29.92 -15.03
CA TYR A 833 24.95 -31.13 -14.24
C TYR A 833 25.37 -30.81 -12.81
N ARG A 834 26.25 -29.83 -12.63
CA ARG A 834 26.65 -29.35 -11.30
C ARG A 834 25.44 -28.84 -10.51
N LYS A 835 24.61 -27.96 -11.10
CA LYS A 835 23.41 -27.42 -10.45
C LYS A 835 22.41 -28.53 -10.06
N ILE A 836 22.19 -29.53 -10.92
CA ILE A 836 21.37 -30.70 -10.58
C ILE A 836 22.01 -31.47 -9.42
N GLY A 837 23.34 -31.69 -9.45
CA GLY A 837 24.09 -32.31 -8.37
C GLY A 837 23.87 -31.62 -7.03
N LYS A 838 23.92 -30.27 -7.02
CA LYS A 838 23.65 -29.45 -5.83
C LYS A 838 22.26 -29.66 -5.25
N THR A 839 21.23 -29.87 -6.09
CA THR A 839 19.87 -30.16 -5.59
C THR A 839 19.79 -31.52 -4.86
N TRP A 840 20.57 -32.52 -5.30
CA TRP A 840 20.64 -33.83 -4.63
C TRP A 840 21.46 -33.76 -3.34
N GLU A 841 22.53 -32.97 -3.31
CA GLU A 841 23.33 -32.71 -2.11
C GLU A 841 22.45 -32.11 -0.99
N LYS A 842 21.60 -31.13 -1.32
CA LYS A 842 20.64 -30.54 -0.38
C LYS A 842 19.60 -31.52 0.16
N GLN A 843 19.37 -32.64 -0.53
CA GLN A 843 18.47 -33.72 -0.09
C GLN A 843 19.26 -34.90 0.54
N GLU A 844 20.50 -34.65 0.99
CA GLU A 844 21.38 -35.64 1.62
C GLU A 844 21.72 -36.85 0.73
N ARG A 845 21.51 -36.74 -0.59
CA ARG A 845 21.83 -37.77 -1.58
C ARG A 845 23.21 -37.54 -2.20
N HIS A 846 24.23 -37.57 -1.34
CA HIS A 846 25.60 -37.20 -1.69
C HIS A 846 26.27 -38.10 -2.74
N THR A 847 25.90 -39.39 -2.82
CA THR A 847 26.40 -40.29 -3.87
C THR A 847 25.94 -39.85 -5.26
N LYS A 848 24.67 -39.48 -5.39
CA LYS A 848 24.10 -38.99 -6.64
C LYS A 848 24.61 -37.59 -7.01
N ALA A 849 24.85 -36.74 -6.02
CA ALA A 849 25.52 -35.46 -6.24
C ALA A 849 26.94 -35.68 -6.82
N LEU A 850 27.69 -36.63 -6.28
CA LEU A 850 29.04 -36.96 -6.76
C LEU A 850 29.03 -37.50 -8.20
N GLU A 851 28.11 -38.42 -8.53
CA GLU A 851 27.93 -38.93 -9.91
C GLU A 851 27.73 -37.77 -10.92
N LEU A 852 26.91 -36.79 -10.56
CA LEU A 852 26.63 -35.62 -11.40
C LEU A 852 27.81 -34.64 -11.48
N SER A 853 28.56 -34.44 -10.39
CA SER A 853 29.79 -33.65 -10.41
C SER A 853 30.89 -34.30 -11.25
N ASP A 854 31.01 -35.64 -11.22
CA ASP A 854 31.95 -36.38 -12.07
C ASP A 854 31.54 -36.29 -13.55
N LEU A 855 30.23 -36.33 -13.84
CA LEU A 855 29.72 -36.09 -15.19
C LEU A 855 30.01 -34.65 -15.64
N ALA A 856 29.76 -33.65 -14.80
CA ALA A 856 30.09 -32.25 -15.07
C ALA A 856 31.58 -32.06 -15.38
N GLN A 857 32.46 -32.70 -14.60
CA GLN A 857 33.91 -32.70 -14.83
C GLN A 857 34.28 -33.32 -16.19
N SER A 858 33.66 -34.46 -16.53
CA SER A 858 33.95 -35.17 -17.78
C SER A 858 33.56 -34.36 -19.03
N VAL A 859 32.48 -33.60 -18.93
CA VAL A 859 31.98 -32.74 -20.02
C VAL A 859 32.82 -31.47 -20.14
N LEU A 860 33.20 -30.85 -19.02
CA LEU A 860 33.99 -29.61 -19.03
C LEU A 860 35.44 -29.85 -19.50
N GLY A 861 36.03 -30.98 -19.12
CA GLY A 861 37.43 -31.31 -19.39
C GLY A 861 38.43 -30.72 -18.38
N ASP A 862 39.69 -30.64 -18.80
CA ASP A 862 40.79 -30.10 -17.99
C ASP A 862 40.66 -28.58 -17.77
N PRO A 863 41.20 -28.04 -16.66
CA PRO A 863 41.13 -26.60 -16.40
C PRO A 863 41.83 -25.79 -17.49
N PRO A 864 41.29 -24.62 -17.88
CA PRO A 864 41.96 -23.74 -18.83
C PRO A 864 43.23 -23.12 -18.22
N ALA A 865 44.20 -22.77 -19.07
CA ALA A 865 45.43 -22.09 -18.65
C ALA A 865 45.24 -20.60 -18.32
N ASP A 866 44.11 -20.01 -18.74
CA ASP A 866 43.74 -18.63 -18.47
C ASP A 866 42.54 -18.57 -17.51
N HIS A 867 42.70 -17.85 -16.40
CA HIS A 867 41.68 -17.65 -15.38
C HIS A 867 40.54 -16.72 -15.82
N ALA A 868 40.73 -15.95 -16.91
CA ALA A 868 39.66 -15.15 -17.51
C ALA A 868 38.68 -16.00 -18.35
N ASP A 869 39.02 -17.26 -18.63
CA ASP A 869 38.13 -18.20 -19.31
C ASP A 869 37.00 -18.63 -18.35
N PRO A 870 35.71 -18.46 -18.72
CA PRO A 870 34.57 -18.85 -17.89
C PRO A 870 34.57 -20.34 -17.46
N ARG A 871 35.31 -21.21 -18.16
CA ARG A 871 35.52 -22.61 -17.77
C ARG A 871 36.33 -22.76 -16.48
N TRP A 872 37.17 -21.80 -16.13
CA TRP A 872 37.95 -21.82 -14.88
C TRP A 872 37.03 -21.80 -13.66
N ASP A 873 36.09 -20.85 -13.62
CA ASP A 873 35.15 -20.71 -12.51
C ASP A 873 34.28 -21.96 -12.37
N GLU A 874 33.75 -22.48 -13.48
CA GLU A 874 32.93 -23.69 -13.47
C GLU A 874 33.75 -24.91 -13.01
N TRP A 875 34.99 -25.05 -13.49
CA TRP A 875 35.89 -26.13 -13.07
C TRP A 875 36.15 -26.08 -11.56
N PHE A 876 36.44 -24.90 -11.03
CA PHE A 876 36.69 -24.70 -9.60
C PHE A 876 35.45 -25.05 -8.76
N GLU A 877 34.26 -24.60 -9.14
CA GLU A 877 33.01 -24.93 -8.43
C GLU A 877 32.78 -26.44 -8.39
N ILE A 878 33.02 -27.15 -9.50
CA ILE A 878 32.93 -28.61 -9.54
C ILE A 878 33.87 -29.25 -8.51
N GLN A 879 35.11 -28.76 -8.37
CA GLN A 879 36.04 -29.35 -7.39
C GLN A 879 35.55 -29.13 -5.95
N ILE A 880 35.07 -27.93 -5.63
CA ILE A 880 34.56 -27.61 -4.29
C ILE A 880 33.33 -28.46 -3.95
N GLU A 881 32.40 -28.62 -4.89
CA GLU A 881 31.22 -29.46 -4.68
C GLU A 881 31.57 -30.93 -4.48
N ARG A 882 32.56 -31.46 -5.20
CA ARG A 882 33.07 -32.83 -5.00
C ARG A 882 33.67 -33.01 -3.61
N ILE A 883 34.44 -32.04 -3.13
CA ILE A 883 35.00 -32.08 -1.77
C ILE A 883 33.86 -32.04 -0.74
N SER A 884 32.85 -31.18 -0.94
CA SER A 884 31.66 -31.12 -0.08
C SER A 884 30.91 -32.45 -0.03
N ALA A 885 30.66 -33.08 -1.18
CA ALA A 885 30.01 -34.39 -1.24
C ALA A 885 30.83 -35.47 -0.49
N HIS A 886 32.16 -35.48 -0.67
CA HIS A 886 33.04 -36.39 0.06
C HIS A 886 33.12 -36.10 1.56
N TYR A 887 32.99 -34.85 1.98
CA TYR A 887 32.94 -34.44 3.39
C TYR A 887 31.75 -35.07 4.12
N TRP A 888 30.58 -35.06 3.48
CA TRP A 888 29.37 -35.69 4.01
C TRP A 888 29.43 -37.21 4.01
N LEU A 889 30.08 -37.81 3.01
CA LEU A 889 30.34 -39.26 2.96
C LEU A 889 31.50 -39.72 3.86
N ALA A 890 32.19 -38.80 4.54
CA ALA A 890 33.38 -39.06 5.36
C ALA A 890 34.54 -39.74 4.58
N HIS A 891 34.67 -39.47 3.29
CA HIS A 891 35.77 -39.98 2.44
C HIS A 891 37.01 -39.07 2.54
N VAL A 892 37.68 -39.07 3.69
CA VAL A 892 38.78 -38.13 4.00
C VAL A 892 39.94 -38.21 3.01
N ASP A 893 40.34 -39.41 2.61
CA ASP A 893 41.44 -39.60 1.67
C ASP A 893 41.13 -38.99 0.29
N ARG A 894 39.88 -39.13 -0.19
CA ARG A 894 39.44 -38.52 -1.45
C ARG A 894 39.41 -37.00 -1.39
N MET A 895 38.96 -36.42 -0.27
CA MET A 895 39.03 -34.96 -0.09
C MET A 895 40.46 -34.46 -0.15
N ARG A 896 41.40 -35.16 0.51
CA ARG A 896 42.82 -34.83 0.53
C ARG A 896 43.41 -34.87 -0.88
N GLU A 897 43.19 -35.96 -1.62
CA GLU A 897 43.65 -36.12 -3.00
C GLU A 897 43.18 -34.96 -3.90
N ILE A 898 41.91 -34.56 -3.79
CA ILE A 898 41.39 -33.43 -4.58
C ILE A 898 42.06 -32.13 -4.17
N VAL A 899 42.14 -31.82 -2.87
CA VAL A 899 42.75 -30.58 -2.37
C VAL A 899 44.23 -30.48 -2.79
N GLU A 900 45.01 -31.54 -2.64
CA GLU A 900 46.43 -31.58 -3.03
C GLU A 900 46.61 -31.36 -4.53
N ARG A 901 45.74 -31.96 -5.36
CA ARG A 901 45.77 -31.80 -6.82
C ARG A 901 45.44 -30.38 -7.28
N ILE A 902 44.43 -29.73 -6.69
CA ILE A 902 43.94 -28.42 -7.16
C ILE A 902 44.71 -27.25 -6.56
N ARG A 903 45.38 -27.45 -5.42
CA ARG A 903 46.12 -26.40 -4.70
C ARG A 903 47.13 -25.63 -5.55
N PRO A 904 48.07 -26.26 -6.29
CA PRO A 904 49.04 -25.51 -7.08
C PRO A 904 48.35 -24.66 -8.15
N LEU A 905 47.31 -25.19 -8.79
CA LEU A 905 46.57 -24.49 -9.84
C LEU A 905 45.84 -23.25 -9.30
N VAL A 906 45.15 -23.37 -8.17
CA VAL A 906 44.41 -22.25 -7.56
C VAL A 906 45.37 -21.21 -6.97
N GLN A 907 46.55 -21.61 -6.50
CA GLN A 907 47.58 -20.67 -6.05
C GLN A 907 48.13 -19.82 -7.21
N GLU A 908 48.34 -20.44 -8.38
CA GLU A 908 48.89 -19.79 -9.57
C GLU A 908 47.85 -18.93 -10.31
N HIS A 909 46.62 -19.44 -10.46
CA HIS A 909 45.62 -18.86 -11.36
C HIS A 909 44.32 -18.42 -10.66
N GLY A 910 44.10 -18.76 -9.39
CA GLY A 910 42.84 -18.51 -8.70
C GLY A 910 42.65 -17.06 -8.22
N THR A 911 41.39 -16.61 -8.20
CA THR A 911 41.01 -15.32 -7.60
C THR A 911 41.23 -15.32 -6.08
N ALA A 912 41.21 -14.15 -5.43
CA ALA A 912 41.31 -14.05 -3.98
C ALA A 912 40.22 -14.88 -3.25
N VAL A 913 38.98 -14.83 -3.76
CA VAL A 913 37.84 -15.59 -3.22
C VAL A 913 38.04 -17.09 -3.40
N GLN A 914 38.50 -17.54 -4.57
CA GLN A 914 38.78 -18.97 -4.83
C GLN A 914 39.90 -19.50 -3.95
N ARG A 915 40.97 -18.71 -3.74
CA ARG A 915 42.04 -19.03 -2.81
C ARG A 915 41.52 -19.13 -1.37
N GLY A 916 40.70 -18.18 -0.93
CA GLY A 916 40.04 -18.22 0.38
C GLY A 916 39.18 -19.48 0.57
N ARG A 917 38.34 -19.83 -0.42
CA ARG A 917 37.49 -21.03 -0.38
C ARG A 917 38.30 -22.33 -0.36
N LEU A 918 39.40 -22.40 -1.10
CA LEU A 918 40.32 -23.54 -1.04
C LEU A 918 40.98 -23.67 0.33
N LEU A 919 41.43 -22.56 0.92
CA LEU A 919 42.01 -22.55 2.27
C LEU A 919 40.98 -23.01 3.30
N HIS A 920 39.75 -22.48 3.25
CA HIS A 920 38.64 -22.92 4.10
C HIS A 920 38.42 -24.43 4.00
N THR A 921 38.30 -24.95 2.79
CA THR A 921 38.11 -26.39 2.54
C THR A 921 39.29 -27.21 3.06
N SER A 922 40.52 -26.72 2.91
CA SER A 922 41.73 -27.36 3.44
C SER A 922 41.67 -27.48 4.98
N THR A 923 41.20 -26.45 5.68
CA THR A 923 41.03 -26.53 7.14
C THR A 923 39.97 -27.56 7.55
N GLN A 924 38.90 -27.71 6.76
CA GLN A 924 37.89 -28.73 7.00
C GLN A 924 38.46 -30.14 6.80
N VAL A 925 39.31 -30.37 5.81
CA VAL A 925 39.96 -31.67 5.60
C VAL A 925 40.93 -31.97 6.74
N ASN A 926 41.76 -30.99 7.12
CA ASN A 926 42.74 -31.16 8.20
C ASN A 926 42.07 -31.49 9.53
N ILE A 927 40.91 -30.89 9.86
CA ILE A 927 40.23 -31.16 11.14
C ILE A 927 39.83 -32.64 11.30
N TRP A 928 39.53 -33.33 10.19
CA TRP A 928 39.22 -34.76 10.17
C TRP A 928 40.46 -35.61 10.37
N ILE A 929 41.53 -35.29 9.65
CA ILE A 929 42.82 -35.96 9.73
C ILE A 929 43.40 -35.83 11.14
N GLU A 930 43.32 -34.63 11.70
CA GLU A 930 43.84 -34.27 13.01
C GLU A 930 42.84 -34.58 14.14
N ARG A 931 41.75 -35.32 13.89
CA ARG A 931 40.74 -35.73 14.88
C ARG A 931 40.28 -34.60 15.82
N TYR A 932 40.00 -33.42 15.26
CA TYR A 932 39.58 -32.22 15.98
C TYR A 932 40.60 -31.69 17.02
N THR A 933 41.88 -31.98 16.82
CA THR A 933 43.02 -31.38 17.54
C THR A 933 43.90 -30.62 16.55
N PRO A 934 43.48 -29.40 16.12
CA PRO A 934 44.11 -28.73 15.00
C PRO A 934 45.56 -28.33 15.29
N SER A 935 46.45 -28.57 14.34
CA SER A 935 47.85 -28.17 14.42
C SER A 935 48.02 -26.65 14.26
N LYS A 936 49.20 -26.12 14.64
CA LYS A 936 49.55 -24.72 14.39
C LYS A 936 49.47 -24.35 12.90
N GLU A 937 49.79 -25.31 12.03
CA GLU A 937 49.69 -25.14 10.57
C GLU A 937 48.23 -24.99 10.15
N THR A 938 47.32 -25.84 10.65
CA THR A 938 45.88 -25.73 10.36
C THR A 938 45.27 -24.41 10.84
N VAL A 939 45.68 -23.91 12.01
CA VAL A 939 45.28 -22.57 12.49
C VAL A 939 45.86 -21.47 11.60
N GLY A 940 47.12 -21.60 11.16
CA GLY A 940 47.74 -20.70 10.18
C GLY A 940 46.93 -20.59 8.89
N LEU A 941 46.54 -21.72 8.30
CA LEU A 941 45.69 -21.76 7.11
C LEU A 941 44.33 -21.08 7.32
N ALA A 942 43.75 -21.18 8.51
CA ALA A 942 42.49 -20.50 8.85
C ALA A 942 42.65 -18.97 8.95
N ARG A 943 43.81 -18.49 9.42
CA ARG A 943 44.15 -17.04 9.43
C ARG A 943 44.37 -16.52 8.01
N ASP A 944 45.09 -17.28 7.19
CA ASP A 944 45.30 -16.95 5.78
C ASP A 944 43.96 -16.91 5.02
N CYS A 945 43.05 -17.83 5.34
CA CYS A 945 41.68 -17.85 4.80
C CYS A 945 40.91 -16.56 5.13
N CYS A 946 40.90 -16.13 6.40
CA CYS A 946 40.27 -14.87 6.79
C CYS A 946 40.88 -13.69 6.05
N THR A 947 42.21 -13.64 5.99
CA THR A 947 42.96 -12.58 5.30
C THR A 947 42.59 -12.53 3.81
N ALA A 948 42.49 -13.68 3.14
CA ALA A 948 42.12 -13.76 1.73
C ALA A 948 40.71 -13.20 1.44
N PHE A 949 39.74 -13.44 2.32
CA PHE A 949 38.39 -12.89 2.17
C PHE A 949 38.28 -11.42 2.59
N GLU A 950 39.05 -10.95 3.57
CA GLU A 950 39.07 -9.55 4.00
C GLU A 950 39.69 -8.60 2.95
N HIS A 951 40.56 -9.11 2.08
CA HIS A 951 41.10 -8.36 0.95
C HIS A 951 40.22 -8.41 -0.32
N ALA A 952 39.15 -9.22 -0.31
CA ALA A 952 38.14 -9.22 -1.37
C ALA A 952 37.07 -8.15 -1.06
N ASP A 953 36.44 -7.56 -2.08
CA ASP A 953 35.42 -6.50 -1.93
C ASP A 953 34.37 -6.86 -0.87
N GLU A 954 34.41 -6.15 0.27
CA GLU A 954 33.65 -6.43 1.50
C GLU A 954 32.13 -6.50 1.26
N SER A 955 31.63 -5.83 0.22
CA SER A 955 30.20 -5.69 -0.03
C SER A 955 29.57 -6.92 -0.71
N ARG A 956 30.34 -7.69 -1.49
CA ARG A 956 29.83 -8.83 -2.26
C ARG A 956 30.01 -10.18 -1.58
N GLU A 957 30.93 -10.29 -0.61
CA GLU A 957 31.37 -11.57 -0.02
C GLU A 957 31.12 -11.68 1.49
N ALA A 958 30.21 -10.86 2.05
CA ALA A 958 29.95 -10.76 3.49
C ALA A 958 29.71 -12.13 4.19
N HIS A 959 29.00 -13.05 3.54
CA HIS A 959 28.75 -14.39 4.07
C HIS A 959 30.02 -15.24 4.22
N TRP A 960 30.94 -15.17 3.24
CA TRP A 960 32.20 -15.93 3.28
C TRP A 960 33.16 -15.36 4.32
N ILE A 961 33.21 -14.04 4.48
CA ILE A 961 33.98 -13.38 5.55
C ILE A 961 33.49 -13.88 6.91
N LEU A 962 32.17 -13.88 7.14
CA LEU A 962 31.59 -14.32 8.41
C LEU A 962 31.85 -15.82 8.66
N THR A 963 31.73 -16.64 7.62
CA THR A 963 32.02 -18.09 7.67
C THR A 963 33.49 -18.38 7.99
N ALA A 964 34.42 -17.65 7.38
CA ALA A 964 35.86 -17.80 7.62
C ALA A 964 36.22 -17.40 9.05
N ARG A 965 35.72 -16.25 9.54
CA ARG A 965 35.93 -15.78 10.92
C ARG A 965 35.37 -16.76 11.94
N CYS A 966 34.17 -17.29 11.71
CA CYS A 966 33.56 -18.31 12.56
C CYS A 966 34.39 -19.59 12.59
N SER A 967 34.86 -20.05 11.42
CA SER A 967 35.69 -21.25 11.31
C SER A 967 37.03 -21.10 12.03
N LEU A 968 37.69 -19.94 11.91
CA LEU A 968 38.91 -19.62 12.65
C LEU A 968 38.68 -19.64 14.17
N ALA A 969 37.61 -19.01 14.65
CA ALA A 969 37.28 -19.01 16.08
C ALA A 969 37.04 -20.42 16.64
N ILE A 970 36.37 -21.31 15.88
CA ILE A 970 36.20 -22.71 16.25
C ILE A 970 37.55 -23.45 16.28
N LEU A 971 38.43 -23.21 15.31
CA LEU A 971 39.75 -23.84 15.26
C LEU A 971 40.64 -23.37 16.42
N LEU A 972 40.59 -22.09 16.78
CA LEU A 972 41.30 -21.55 17.96
C LEU A 972 40.81 -22.19 19.26
N LEU A 973 39.49 -22.36 19.43
CA LEU A 973 38.90 -23.10 20.55
C LEU A 973 39.46 -24.53 20.65
N LEU A 974 39.51 -25.24 19.53
CA LEU A 974 39.98 -26.63 19.48
C LEU A 974 41.50 -26.73 19.65
N HIS A 975 42.25 -25.72 19.20
CA HIS A 975 43.71 -25.61 19.41
C HIS A 975 44.05 -25.32 20.88
N GLY A 976 43.21 -24.54 21.56
CA GLY A 976 43.38 -24.15 22.96
C GLY A 976 43.64 -22.66 23.20
N ASP A 977 43.67 -21.83 22.16
CA ASP A 977 43.81 -20.36 22.26
C ASP A 977 42.45 -19.71 22.60
N LEU A 978 42.01 -19.91 23.85
CA LEU A 978 40.65 -19.56 24.30
C LEU A 978 40.37 -18.05 24.33
N GLU A 979 41.40 -17.23 24.54
CA GLU A 979 41.26 -15.76 24.60
C GLU A 979 40.94 -15.20 23.22
N GLU A 980 41.76 -15.51 22.21
CA GLU A 980 41.48 -15.07 20.84
C GLU A 980 40.21 -15.72 20.27
N ALA A 981 39.93 -17.00 20.60
CA ALA A 981 38.69 -17.65 20.19
C ALA A 981 37.45 -16.89 20.67
N ASP A 982 37.47 -16.37 21.91
CA ASP A 982 36.38 -15.62 22.51
C ASP A 982 36.15 -14.27 21.83
N GLU A 983 37.22 -13.50 21.63
CA GLU A 983 37.18 -12.20 20.95
C GLU A 983 36.62 -12.35 19.54
N ARG A 984 37.14 -13.31 18.78
CA ARG A 984 36.73 -13.56 17.39
C ARG A 984 35.29 -14.06 17.32
N MET A 985 34.88 -14.99 18.17
CA MET A 985 33.51 -15.53 18.16
C MET A 985 32.48 -14.47 18.57
N THR A 986 32.84 -13.59 19.51
CA THR A 986 31.99 -12.46 19.92
C THR A 986 31.79 -11.47 18.77
N ALA A 987 32.84 -11.16 18.01
CA ALA A 987 32.72 -10.32 16.82
C ALA A 987 31.80 -10.95 15.76
N VAL A 988 31.92 -12.26 15.50
CA VAL A 988 31.04 -13.00 14.58
C VAL A 988 29.58 -12.95 15.05
N LEU A 989 29.33 -13.12 16.35
CA LEU A 989 27.98 -13.06 16.91
C LEU A 989 27.30 -11.70 16.65
N HIS A 990 28.03 -10.60 16.86
CA HIS A 990 27.52 -9.25 16.63
C HIS A 990 27.28 -8.97 15.14
N ASP A 991 28.20 -9.39 14.27
CA ASP A 991 28.05 -9.24 12.83
C ASP A 991 26.85 -10.05 12.30
N ALA A 992 26.64 -11.28 12.80
CA ALA A 992 25.49 -12.12 12.45
C ALA A 992 24.16 -11.48 12.87
N GLU A 993 24.08 -10.90 14.06
CA GLU A 993 22.90 -10.17 14.54
C GLU A 993 22.57 -8.95 13.65
N ARG A 994 23.59 -8.18 13.28
CA ARG A 994 23.44 -7.02 12.38
C ARG A 994 23.00 -7.43 10.98
N MET A 995 23.47 -8.58 10.49
CA MET A 995 23.13 -9.11 9.17
C MET A 995 21.77 -9.84 9.14
N GLY A 996 21.22 -10.22 10.30
CA GLY A 996 20.01 -11.04 10.38
C GLY A 996 20.23 -12.52 10.09
N ASP A 997 21.49 -12.99 10.09
CA ASP A 997 21.84 -14.39 9.83
C ASP A 997 21.56 -15.24 11.08
N LEU A 998 20.35 -15.80 11.16
CA LEU A 998 19.87 -16.54 12.32
C LEU A 998 20.64 -17.85 12.57
N GLU A 999 21.08 -18.53 11.50
CA GLU A 999 21.87 -19.76 11.58
C GLU A 999 23.26 -19.48 12.15
N MET A 1000 23.96 -18.47 11.61
CA MET A 1000 25.26 -18.08 12.11
C MET A 1000 25.17 -17.57 13.55
N HIS A 1001 24.14 -16.78 13.87
CA HIS A 1001 23.89 -16.32 15.23
C HIS A 1001 23.70 -17.50 16.21
N ALA A 1002 22.89 -18.51 15.84
CA ALA A 1002 22.71 -19.73 16.65
C ALA A 1002 24.04 -20.47 16.86
N ARG A 1003 24.80 -20.67 15.78
CA ARG A 1003 26.10 -21.36 15.80
C ARG A 1003 27.12 -20.64 16.68
N SER A 1004 27.20 -19.31 16.58
CA SER A 1004 28.13 -18.50 17.37
C SER A 1004 27.81 -18.56 18.87
N LEU A 1005 26.53 -18.51 19.26
CA LEU A 1005 26.13 -18.66 20.66
C LEU A 1005 26.57 -20.01 21.25
N ILE A 1006 26.43 -21.10 20.48
CA ILE A 1006 26.87 -22.43 20.91
C ILE A 1006 28.38 -22.45 21.14
N TYR A 1007 29.17 -22.08 20.14
CA TYR A 1007 30.62 -22.16 20.29
C TYR A 1007 31.18 -21.17 21.31
N LEU A 1008 30.56 -20.00 21.47
CA LEU A 1008 30.87 -19.07 22.55
C LEU A 1008 30.58 -19.70 23.93
N SER A 1009 29.47 -20.43 24.07
CA SER A 1009 29.19 -21.17 25.32
C SER A 1009 30.22 -22.28 25.60
N VAL A 1010 30.74 -22.95 24.57
CA VAL A 1010 31.80 -23.96 24.72
C VAL A 1010 33.14 -23.30 25.07
N ILE A 1011 33.48 -22.15 24.48
CA ILE A 1011 34.66 -21.35 24.84
C ILE A 1011 34.59 -20.94 26.32
N GLN A 1012 33.45 -20.41 26.75
CA GLN A 1012 33.26 -19.96 28.13
C GLN A 1012 33.25 -21.13 29.13
N ARG A 1013 32.77 -22.30 28.71
CA ARG A 1013 32.90 -23.54 29.48
C ARG A 1013 34.37 -23.92 29.68
N ARG A 1014 35.18 -23.89 28.61
CA ARG A 1014 36.62 -24.16 28.69
C ARG A 1014 37.38 -23.13 29.54
N ARG A 1015 36.86 -21.90 29.65
CA ARG A 1015 37.36 -20.84 30.56
C ARG A 1015 36.78 -20.89 31.97
N SER A 1016 35.92 -21.87 32.29
CA SER A 1016 35.24 -22.01 33.60
C SER A 1016 34.41 -20.79 34.02
N ASN A 1017 33.70 -20.14 33.10
CA ASN A 1017 32.83 -19.00 33.37
C ASN A 1017 31.34 -19.40 33.49
N ASP A 1018 30.96 -19.94 34.64
CA ASP A 1018 29.65 -20.58 34.87
C ASP A 1018 28.45 -19.67 34.58
N LEU A 1019 28.55 -18.37 34.94
CA LEU A 1019 27.49 -17.40 34.74
C LEU A 1019 27.21 -17.19 33.24
N LEU A 1020 28.26 -16.97 32.46
CA LEU A 1020 28.13 -16.67 31.05
C LEU A 1020 27.72 -17.91 30.25
N VAL A 1021 28.21 -19.10 30.63
CA VAL A 1021 27.75 -20.37 30.03
C VAL A 1021 26.24 -20.55 30.25
N ALA A 1022 25.72 -20.23 31.44
CA ALA A 1022 24.27 -20.30 31.71
C ALA A 1022 23.44 -19.40 30.81
N GLN A 1023 23.85 -18.13 30.66
CA GLN A 1023 23.17 -17.18 29.79
C GLN A 1023 23.23 -17.60 28.32
N LEU A 1024 24.39 -18.06 27.86
CA LEU A 1024 24.59 -18.45 26.47
C LEU A 1024 23.90 -19.79 26.14
N ALA A 1025 23.85 -20.75 27.07
CA ALA A 1025 23.16 -22.02 26.87
C ALA A 1025 21.63 -21.81 26.69
N GLU A 1026 21.03 -20.90 27.46
CA GLU A 1026 19.61 -20.55 27.32
C GLU A 1026 19.32 -19.85 25.98
N LYS A 1027 20.11 -18.80 25.65
CA LYS A 1027 19.98 -18.07 24.39
C LYS A 1027 20.19 -18.98 23.18
N SER A 1028 21.19 -19.86 23.23
CA SER A 1028 21.49 -20.79 22.14
C SER A 1028 20.43 -21.87 21.99
N LEU A 1029 19.82 -22.37 23.07
CA LEU A 1029 18.71 -23.33 22.99
C LEU A 1029 17.48 -22.70 22.31
N ALA A 1030 17.09 -21.50 22.73
CA ALA A 1030 15.96 -20.78 22.13
C ALA A 1030 16.20 -20.55 20.64
N ARG A 1031 17.36 -20.01 20.27
CA ARG A 1031 17.69 -19.69 18.88
C ARG A 1031 17.85 -20.94 18.00
N SER A 1032 18.53 -21.98 18.47
CA SER A 1032 18.69 -23.22 17.69
C SER A 1032 17.38 -23.99 17.52
N THR A 1033 16.43 -23.85 18.45
CA THR A 1033 15.08 -24.40 18.32
C THR A 1033 14.26 -23.65 17.29
N GLU A 1034 14.31 -22.32 17.29
CA GLU A 1034 13.66 -21.46 16.29
C GLU A 1034 14.13 -21.79 14.87
N VAL A 1035 15.43 -22.00 14.68
CA VAL A 1035 16.04 -22.30 13.38
C VAL A 1035 15.99 -23.80 13.02
N GLY A 1036 15.64 -24.67 13.97
CA GLY A 1036 15.51 -26.13 13.74
C GLY A 1036 16.84 -26.90 13.66
N MET A 1037 17.93 -26.39 14.24
CA MET A 1037 19.27 -27.02 14.13
C MET A 1037 19.51 -28.09 15.21
N SER A 1038 19.06 -29.33 14.96
CA SER A 1038 19.08 -30.44 15.92
C SER A 1038 20.44 -30.72 16.59
N GLN A 1039 21.55 -30.63 15.85
CA GLN A 1039 22.90 -30.82 16.40
C GLN A 1039 23.29 -29.76 17.44
N TYR A 1040 22.81 -28.52 17.24
CA TYR A 1040 23.10 -27.39 18.11
C TYR A 1040 22.13 -27.32 19.29
N ILE A 1041 20.89 -27.79 19.13
CA ILE A 1041 19.97 -28.04 20.25
C ILE A 1041 20.62 -29.03 21.22
N GLY A 1042 21.18 -30.13 20.71
CA GLY A 1042 21.92 -31.11 21.52
C GLY A 1042 23.11 -30.48 22.26
N ALA A 1043 23.87 -29.61 21.61
CA ALA A 1043 25.01 -28.91 22.24
C ALA A 1043 24.58 -27.91 23.33
N ALA A 1044 23.49 -27.17 23.13
CA ALA A 1044 22.93 -26.28 24.15
C ALA A 1044 22.49 -27.05 25.40
N LEU A 1045 21.76 -28.16 25.21
CA LEU A 1045 21.35 -29.07 26.28
C LEU A 1045 22.55 -29.69 27.01
N ALA A 1046 23.61 -30.04 26.29
CA ALA A 1046 24.85 -30.54 26.89
C ALA A 1046 25.53 -29.49 27.79
N ASN A 1047 25.48 -28.21 27.41
CA ASN A 1047 25.98 -27.13 28.25
C ASN A 1047 25.06 -26.85 29.46
N GLN A 1048 23.74 -26.99 29.32
CA GLN A 1048 22.83 -26.99 30.46
C GLN A 1048 23.11 -28.15 31.44
N ALA A 1049 23.41 -29.34 30.93
CA ALA A 1049 23.79 -30.48 31.76
C ALA A 1049 25.05 -30.20 32.58
N TRP A 1050 26.04 -29.56 31.95
CA TRP A 1050 27.27 -29.14 32.62
C TRP A 1050 27.01 -28.12 33.74
N ILE A 1051 26.20 -27.08 33.50
CA ILE A 1051 25.82 -26.09 34.52
C ILE A 1051 25.06 -26.75 35.68
N ALA A 1052 24.11 -27.64 35.37
CA ALA A 1052 23.33 -28.35 36.37
C ALA A 1052 24.23 -29.20 37.28
N LEU A 1053 25.20 -29.91 36.70
CA LEU A 1053 26.19 -30.67 37.47
C LEU A 1053 27.03 -29.74 38.37
N ARG A 1054 27.49 -28.60 37.86
CA ARG A 1054 28.25 -27.60 38.63
C ARG A 1054 27.47 -27.02 39.80
N ARG A 1055 26.14 -26.94 39.68
CA ARG A 1055 25.21 -26.51 40.75
C ARG A 1055 24.82 -27.65 41.71
N GLY A 1056 25.28 -28.87 41.48
CA GLY A 1056 24.91 -30.06 42.27
C GLY A 1056 23.53 -30.65 41.93
N ASP A 1057 22.86 -30.16 40.89
CA ASP A 1057 21.58 -30.71 40.43
C ASP A 1057 21.81 -31.91 39.50
N HIS A 1058 22.07 -33.06 40.11
CA HIS A 1058 22.30 -34.31 39.39
C HIS A 1058 21.08 -34.78 38.56
N VAL A 1059 19.85 -34.41 38.94
CA VAL A 1059 18.63 -34.81 38.22
C VAL A 1059 18.50 -34.03 36.92
N ALA A 1060 18.66 -32.70 36.98
CA ALA A 1060 18.63 -31.87 35.78
C ALA A 1060 19.83 -32.16 34.86
N ALA A 1061 21.01 -32.42 35.43
CA ALA A 1061 22.20 -32.77 34.66
C ALA A 1061 22.02 -34.06 33.86
N GLU A 1062 21.52 -35.13 34.49
CA GLU A 1062 21.25 -36.40 33.80
C GLU A 1062 20.20 -36.24 32.70
N ARG A 1063 19.09 -35.54 32.98
CA ARG A 1063 18.02 -35.31 32.00
C ARG A 1063 18.53 -34.58 30.76
N ALA A 1064 19.22 -33.46 30.96
CA ALA A 1064 19.73 -32.64 29.85
C ALA A 1064 20.80 -33.38 29.04
N ALA A 1065 21.70 -34.13 29.69
CA ALA A 1065 22.72 -34.91 29.00
C ALA A 1065 22.14 -36.07 28.18
N ARG A 1066 21.16 -36.79 28.72
CA ARG A 1066 20.49 -37.89 27.99
C ARG A 1066 19.67 -37.37 26.81
N GLU A 1067 18.97 -36.24 26.96
CA GLU A 1067 18.27 -35.60 25.83
C GLU A 1067 19.26 -35.14 24.75
N ALA A 1068 20.38 -34.53 25.11
CA ALA A 1068 21.43 -34.15 24.16
C ALA A 1068 21.94 -35.37 23.36
N LEU A 1069 22.20 -36.49 24.03
CA LEU A 1069 22.64 -37.74 23.38
C LEU A 1069 21.56 -38.35 22.49
N SER A 1070 20.28 -38.28 22.89
CA SER A 1070 19.14 -38.70 22.08
C SER A 1070 19.05 -37.90 20.78
N ARG A 1071 19.20 -36.58 20.87
CA ARG A 1071 19.21 -35.68 19.69
C ARG A 1071 20.35 -36.01 18.74
N TRP A 1072 21.56 -36.23 19.24
CA TRP A 1072 22.69 -36.62 18.41
C TRP A 1072 22.58 -38.04 17.85
N GLY A 1073 21.93 -38.97 18.57
CA GLY A 1073 21.67 -40.33 18.09
C GLY A 1073 20.68 -40.39 16.92
N ALA A 1074 19.81 -39.39 16.79
CA ALA A 1074 18.89 -39.24 15.67
C ALA A 1074 19.53 -38.59 14.43
N LEU A 1075 20.77 -38.08 14.54
CA LEU A 1075 21.45 -37.46 13.40
C LEU A 1075 21.96 -38.53 12.41
N PRO A 1076 21.94 -38.26 11.10
CA PRO A 1076 22.53 -39.14 10.09
C PRO A 1076 24.03 -39.39 10.30
N ARG A 1077 24.72 -38.47 10.98
CA ARG A 1077 26.17 -38.45 11.21
C ARG A 1077 26.45 -38.43 12.71
N VAL A 1078 27.47 -39.16 13.13
CA VAL A 1078 27.97 -39.12 14.51
C VAL A 1078 28.48 -37.71 14.83
N TYR A 1079 27.92 -37.08 15.86
CA TYR A 1079 28.39 -35.78 16.34
C TYR A 1079 29.74 -35.96 17.07
N PRO A 1080 30.79 -35.19 16.72
CA PRO A 1080 32.16 -35.47 17.17
C PRO A 1080 32.46 -35.03 18.62
N PHE A 1081 31.56 -34.25 19.24
CA PHE A 1081 31.78 -33.65 20.56
C PHE A 1081 30.86 -34.24 21.64
N HIS A 1082 30.60 -35.56 21.62
CA HIS A 1082 29.73 -36.19 22.63
C HIS A 1082 30.24 -36.02 24.06
N TRP A 1083 31.54 -35.76 24.26
CA TRP A 1083 32.11 -35.45 25.57
C TRP A 1083 31.40 -34.28 26.26
N LEU A 1084 30.81 -33.33 25.50
CA LEU A 1084 30.06 -32.21 26.07
C LEU A 1084 28.92 -32.68 26.99
N ALA A 1085 28.23 -33.77 26.63
CA ALA A 1085 27.16 -34.37 27.42
C ALA A 1085 27.61 -35.60 28.23
N ARG A 1086 28.51 -36.42 27.66
CA ARG A 1086 29.00 -37.66 28.31
C ARG A 1086 29.90 -37.39 29.50
N MET A 1087 30.68 -36.30 29.49
CA MET A 1087 31.52 -35.95 30.63
C MET A 1087 30.65 -35.60 31.85
N PRO A 1088 29.68 -34.65 31.79
CA PRO A 1088 28.76 -34.42 32.90
C PRO A 1088 27.99 -35.67 33.33
N LEU A 1089 27.51 -36.47 32.37
CA LEU A 1089 26.76 -37.70 32.68
C LEU A 1089 27.62 -38.71 33.44
N ALA A 1090 28.86 -38.95 33.03
CA ALA A 1090 29.77 -39.87 33.72
C ALA A 1090 29.94 -39.50 35.20
N PHE A 1091 30.04 -38.21 35.52
CA PHE A 1091 30.17 -37.73 36.89
C PHE A 1091 28.86 -37.76 37.68
N VAL A 1092 27.70 -37.61 37.02
CA VAL A 1092 26.40 -37.89 37.66
C VAL A 1092 26.28 -39.37 38.03
N GLU A 1093 26.67 -40.27 37.13
CA GLU A 1093 26.62 -41.71 37.37
C GLU A 1093 27.58 -42.13 38.49
N LEU A 1094 28.78 -41.55 38.51
CA LEU A 1094 29.76 -41.74 39.58
C LEU A 1094 29.23 -41.28 40.95
N ALA A 1095 28.59 -40.10 41.00
CA ALA A 1095 27.98 -39.56 42.21
C ALA A 1095 26.80 -40.41 42.72
N ARG A 1096 26.17 -41.21 41.84
CA ARG A 1096 25.07 -42.14 42.16
C ARG A 1096 25.53 -43.58 42.36
N GLU A 1097 26.85 -43.79 42.49
CA GLU A 1097 27.48 -45.11 42.66
C GLU A 1097 27.25 -46.09 41.48
N ARG A 1098 26.86 -45.57 40.30
CA ARG A 1098 26.67 -46.35 39.06
C ARG A 1098 27.97 -46.41 38.26
N VAL A 1099 28.97 -47.11 38.81
CA VAL A 1099 30.33 -47.18 38.23
C VAL A 1099 30.34 -47.79 36.81
N ASP A 1100 29.47 -48.78 36.55
CA ASP A 1100 29.36 -49.40 35.23
C ASP A 1100 28.90 -48.41 34.15
N ASP A 1101 27.85 -47.64 34.44
CA ASP A 1101 27.31 -46.63 33.53
C ASP A 1101 28.33 -45.51 33.29
N ALA A 1102 29.10 -45.12 34.32
CA ALA A 1102 30.17 -44.14 34.20
C ALA A 1102 31.32 -44.63 33.32
N VAL A 1103 31.71 -45.91 33.43
CA VAL A 1103 32.72 -46.53 32.55
C VAL A 1103 32.21 -46.65 31.12
N GLU A 1104 30.91 -46.92 30.90
CA GLU A 1104 30.32 -46.90 29.57
C GLU A 1104 30.42 -45.51 28.92
N GLN A 1105 30.17 -44.44 29.70
CA GLN A 1105 30.36 -43.08 29.21
C GLN A 1105 31.83 -42.80 28.85
N ALA A 1106 32.77 -43.27 29.66
CA ALA A 1106 34.21 -43.14 29.40
C ALA A 1106 34.62 -43.85 28.11
N ARG A 1107 34.19 -45.10 27.92
CA ARG A 1107 34.45 -45.88 26.70
C ARG A 1107 33.89 -45.18 25.46
N ALA A 1108 32.67 -44.66 25.55
CA ALA A 1108 32.02 -43.97 24.43
C ALA A 1108 32.73 -42.65 24.04
N MET A 1109 33.41 -41.98 24.98
CA MET A 1109 34.24 -40.81 24.68
C MET A 1109 35.56 -41.15 24.00
N LEU A 1110 36.04 -42.40 24.09
CA LEU A 1110 37.27 -42.88 23.45
C LEU A 1110 37.06 -43.42 22.03
N ASP A 1111 35.82 -43.45 21.53
CA ASP A 1111 35.50 -43.94 20.18
C ASP A 1111 36.31 -43.17 19.11
N PRO A 1112 36.92 -43.83 18.12
CA PRO A 1112 37.71 -43.18 17.08
C PRO A 1112 36.96 -42.09 16.28
N LYS A 1113 35.64 -42.19 16.18
CA LYS A 1113 34.76 -41.22 15.51
C LYS A 1113 34.51 -39.95 16.34
N GLN A 1114 34.90 -39.95 17.61
CA GLN A 1114 34.85 -38.78 18.49
C GLN A 1114 36.16 -37.97 18.43
N GLN A 1115 36.07 -36.70 18.83
CA GLN A 1115 37.22 -35.84 19.04
C GLN A 1115 38.26 -36.54 19.93
N ARG A 1116 39.53 -36.45 19.56
CA ARG A 1116 40.62 -36.87 20.43
C ARG A 1116 40.69 -35.94 21.64
N LEU A 1117 40.49 -36.49 22.83
CA LEU A 1117 40.66 -35.76 24.09
C LEU A 1117 42.15 -35.57 24.41
N PRO A 1118 42.52 -34.57 25.25
CA PRO A 1118 43.88 -34.41 25.75
C PRO A 1118 44.43 -35.72 26.32
N ASP A 1119 45.71 -36.01 26.06
CA ASP A 1119 46.31 -37.31 26.38
C ASP A 1119 46.17 -37.69 27.86
N GLU A 1120 46.23 -36.72 28.79
CA GLU A 1120 46.00 -36.93 30.22
C GLU A 1120 44.57 -37.41 30.52
N ILE A 1121 43.55 -36.82 29.88
CA ILE A 1121 42.14 -37.22 30.05
C ILE A 1121 41.92 -38.59 29.39
N ALA A 1122 42.42 -38.78 28.17
CA ALA A 1122 42.24 -40.02 27.42
C ALA A 1122 42.90 -41.22 28.13
N ALA A 1123 44.10 -41.05 28.68
CA ALA A 1123 44.81 -42.10 29.42
C ALA A 1123 44.04 -42.53 30.67
N ALA A 1124 43.48 -41.56 31.42
CA ALA A 1124 42.72 -41.84 32.63
C ALA A 1124 41.37 -42.52 32.33
N LEU A 1125 40.65 -42.08 31.29
CA LEU A 1125 39.43 -42.75 30.81
C LEU A 1125 39.73 -44.19 30.33
N ALA A 1126 40.84 -44.41 29.63
CA ALA A 1126 41.25 -45.74 29.18
C ALA A 1126 41.66 -46.65 30.35
N ALA A 1127 42.30 -46.09 31.39
CA ALA A 1127 42.62 -46.80 32.61
C ALA A 1127 41.35 -47.25 33.36
N ALA A 1128 40.30 -46.43 33.38
CA ALA A 1128 39.01 -46.78 33.96
C ALA A 1128 38.33 -47.95 33.23
N ASP A 1129 38.28 -47.90 31.89
CA ASP A 1129 37.70 -48.96 31.06
C ASP A 1129 38.48 -50.28 31.20
N ALA A 1130 39.82 -50.21 31.13
CA ALA A 1130 40.67 -51.37 31.28
C ALA A 1130 40.64 -51.96 32.71
N GLY A 1131 40.55 -51.11 33.73
CA GLY A 1131 40.40 -51.54 35.14
C GLY A 1131 39.10 -52.30 35.36
N ARG A 1132 38.00 -51.79 34.81
CA ARG A 1132 36.70 -52.47 34.91
C ARG A 1132 36.67 -53.79 34.14
N ALA A 1133 37.29 -53.85 32.96
CA ALA A 1133 37.43 -55.09 32.19
C ALA A 1133 38.22 -56.19 32.92
N ARG A 1134 39.11 -55.82 33.86
CA ARG A 1134 39.84 -56.75 34.74
C ARG A 1134 39.10 -57.11 36.04
N GLY A 1135 37.88 -56.63 36.23
CA GLY A 1135 37.08 -56.83 37.46
C GLY A 1135 37.44 -55.90 38.62
N ASP A 1136 38.31 -54.91 38.41
CA ASP A 1136 38.71 -53.95 39.45
C ASP A 1136 37.79 -52.72 39.47
N ALA A 1137 36.63 -52.85 40.12
CA ALA A 1137 35.66 -51.77 40.26
C ALA A 1137 36.21 -50.55 41.02
N ALA A 1138 37.04 -50.79 42.05
CA ALA A 1138 37.61 -49.75 42.88
C ALA A 1138 38.72 -48.98 42.15
N GLY A 1139 39.54 -49.66 41.35
CA GLY A 1139 40.50 -49.04 40.44
C GLY A 1139 39.83 -48.24 39.34
N ALA A 1140 38.75 -48.76 38.73
CA ALA A 1140 37.99 -48.02 37.72
C ALA A 1140 37.37 -46.74 38.28
N ARG A 1141 36.79 -46.80 39.49
CA ARG A 1141 36.28 -45.62 40.20
C ARG A 1141 37.36 -44.59 40.46
N ARG A 1142 38.51 -44.99 41.01
CA ARG A 1142 39.64 -44.07 41.26
C ARG A 1142 40.14 -43.42 39.97
N ALA A 1143 40.27 -44.18 38.89
CA ALA A 1143 40.67 -43.63 37.60
C ALA A 1143 39.67 -42.58 37.06
N LEU A 1144 38.36 -42.76 37.28
CA LEU A 1144 37.35 -41.75 36.93
C LEU A 1144 37.36 -40.53 37.87
N GLU A 1145 37.67 -40.73 39.15
CA GLU A 1145 37.88 -39.64 40.11
C GLU A 1145 39.11 -38.80 39.72
N ASP A 1146 40.21 -39.44 39.29
CA ASP A 1146 41.41 -38.77 38.77
C ASP A 1146 41.13 -37.95 37.50
N VAL A 1147 40.19 -38.40 36.64
CA VAL A 1147 39.71 -37.62 35.48
C VAL A 1147 39.09 -36.30 35.93
N SER A 1148 38.42 -36.24 37.08
CA SER A 1148 37.73 -35.03 37.56
C SER A 1148 38.66 -33.84 37.66
N ASP A 1149 39.83 -34.03 38.27
CA ASP A 1149 40.77 -32.94 38.55
C ASP A 1149 41.44 -32.44 37.27
N VAL A 1150 41.82 -33.36 36.39
CA VAL A 1150 42.41 -33.03 35.08
C VAL A 1150 41.37 -32.36 34.16
N ALA A 1151 40.14 -32.89 34.11
CA ALA A 1151 39.07 -32.35 33.29
C ALA A 1151 38.64 -30.95 33.76
N ARG A 1152 38.59 -30.70 35.08
CA ARG A 1152 38.33 -29.35 35.63
C ARG A 1152 39.41 -28.36 35.27
N ARG A 1153 40.67 -28.75 35.45
CA ARG A 1153 41.82 -27.89 35.13
C ARG A 1153 41.86 -27.50 33.65
N LEU A 1154 41.47 -28.41 32.76
CA LEU A 1154 41.45 -28.18 31.30
C LEU A 1154 40.11 -27.63 30.77
N GLY A 1155 39.11 -27.43 31.65
CA GLY A 1155 37.79 -26.88 31.32
C GLY A 1155 36.83 -27.84 30.60
N TYR A 1156 37.08 -29.15 30.66
CA TYR A 1156 36.20 -30.19 30.12
C TYR A 1156 35.10 -30.62 31.11
N LEU A 1157 35.30 -30.34 32.41
CA LEU A 1157 34.38 -30.51 33.54
C LEU A 1157 34.37 -29.25 34.41
#